data_AF-A0A960BHK4-F1
#
_entry.id   AF-A0A960BHK4-F1
#
_cell.length_a   1.000
_cell.length_b   1.000
_cell.length_c   1.000
_cell.angle_alpha   90.00
_cell.angle_beta   90.00
_cell.angle_gamma   90.00
#
_symmetry.space_group_name_H-M   'P 1'
#
loop_
_entity.id
_entity.type
_entity.pdbx_description
1 polymer ?
#
loop_
_entity_poly.entity_id
_entity_poly.type
_entity_poly.pdbx_seq_one_letter_code
_entity_poly.pdbx_strand_id
1 'polypeptide(L)'
;MGLVDVNDGPEDQVDQPAGDAPIDAGAATEAEGVSAKARRKAGSAKRKASDLRGRAAQIPVKAKQAAAIAREAGPRATARAVAKRLEIEPGLEEAVTRAYHRKQQRTTGYLPARSRGASPGDRPKVSVVVIVYQMSAQAARTLFTLSTSYQRDVSPYEYEVIVVENSSDDNLNPRVVKRMGPQFRYYRRVEEGVSPTPAINVGLSLARGDYVALMVDGARMVSPGVLRNALDAFRIQHDAVVAVPGYHIGYDDHMFREDAAHSLRQDRKLLAGIPWRSDGYRLFDISIQSGANPFGFLHPLGESNCMFAPREAYEAIGGADERFDLPGGGMVNLDMYCELLRPESTRLFLTPGEGTFHQFHGGVTTQADSERAALMAEFNRNYAEIRGTTYFAPEKEPYFIGEVPNGALPMLAYSAFEGRSHFEHRMRREQPATPWLDDAVVPAPDILNNPPTAGGRTGDDDVSIYLPSSVRKFEPKHLTFSTWADHIQFGYDLVEAIRPELLVELGTQAGMSYFTFCQSMKENDIEGLCYAVDTWEGEEHTGKYDDSTWELVSNHNRENYPGFSYLMRMFFEDAVAHFEDNSIDLLHIDGLHTYEAVKADFETWYEKVKPGGVILFHDIKARIKDFGVWRFWDEIEGEYPTFYFKHGFGLGVLRKPGGEENTSELMQLMFDSTPGEQAQLRRFYEHAAYFHHVKRRSDKAMEMGLI
;
A
#
# COMPACT_ATOMS: atom_id res chain seq x y z
N MET A 1 18.75 28.65 -24.28
CA MET A 1 18.14 29.93 -23.86
C MET A 1 17.46 29.64 -22.53
N GLY A 2 17.76 30.19 -21.36
CA GLY A 2 18.58 31.33 -20.96
C GLY A 2 17.76 32.23 -20.02
N LEU A 3 17.83 31.96 -18.70
CA LEU A 3 17.45 32.81 -17.53
C LEU A 3 15.95 33.23 -17.44
N VAL A 4 15.32 33.38 -16.27
CA VAL A 4 15.60 34.36 -15.19
C VAL A 4 14.92 33.94 -13.86
N ASP A 5 15.67 34.10 -12.77
CA ASP A 5 15.28 34.14 -11.35
C ASP A 5 14.50 35.40 -10.99
N VAL A 6 13.52 35.31 -10.08
CA VAL A 6 13.14 36.46 -9.24
C VAL A 6 12.70 35.97 -7.85
N ASN A 7 13.55 36.23 -6.86
CA ASN A 7 13.21 36.38 -5.44
C ASN A 7 12.65 37.80 -5.24
N ASP A 8 11.68 37.95 -4.33
CA ASP A 8 11.62 39.09 -3.39
C ASP A 8 10.58 38.80 -2.29
N GLY A 9 11.05 38.80 -1.04
CA GLY A 9 10.21 39.00 0.16
C GLY A 9 9.97 40.50 0.41
N PRO A 10 9.20 40.86 1.45
CA PRO A 10 9.90 41.39 2.62
C PRO A 10 9.28 41.04 3.98
N GLU A 11 10.08 41.37 5.01
CA GLU A 11 9.98 41.14 6.45
C GLU A 11 8.99 42.05 7.21
N ASP A 12 8.72 41.62 8.44
CA ASP A 12 8.72 42.37 9.71
C ASP A 12 7.45 42.86 10.43
N GLN A 13 7.60 42.84 11.77
CA GLN A 13 6.83 43.42 12.90
C GLN A 13 6.01 42.39 13.71
N VAL A 14 6.50 41.82 14.83
CA VAL A 14 6.77 42.39 16.18
C VAL A 14 5.51 42.94 16.86
N ASP A 15 4.95 42.17 17.80
CA ASP A 15 4.46 42.70 19.09
C ASP A 15 4.25 41.61 20.16
N GLN A 16 4.69 41.93 21.37
CA GLN A 16 4.46 41.28 22.68
C GLN A 16 4.29 42.46 23.67
N PRO A 17 3.90 42.30 24.96
CA PRO A 17 3.18 41.22 25.66
C PRO A 17 2.11 41.75 26.66
N ALA A 18 1.29 40.89 27.26
CA ALA A 18 0.63 41.08 28.57
C ALA A 18 -0.01 39.73 28.98
N GLY A 19 -0.06 39.26 30.23
CA GLY A 19 0.35 39.79 31.53
C GLY A 19 0.21 38.68 32.59
N ASP A 20 0.91 38.87 33.71
CA ASP A 20 1.04 37.94 34.83
C ASP A 20 -0.11 37.98 35.85
N ALA A 21 -0.23 36.85 36.57
CA ALA A 21 -0.62 36.66 37.98
C ALA A 21 -2.13 36.47 38.36
N PRO A 22 -2.46 35.88 39.54
CA PRO A 22 -1.67 35.04 40.46
C PRO A 22 -2.37 33.77 41.00
N ILE A 23 -1.49 32.89 41.50
CA ILE A 23 -1.52 31.97 42.65
C ILE A 23 -2.60 32.25 43.71
N ASP A 24 -3.29 31.18 44.16
CA ASP A 24 -3.80 31.09 45.53
C ASP A 24 -3.52 29.70 46.13
N ALA A 25 -3.16 29.69 47.41
CA ALA A 25 -2.74 28.54 48.19
C ALA A 25 -3.51 28.55 49.52
N GLY A 26 -4.10 27.40 49.88
CA GLY A 26 -4.48 27.14 51.26
C GLY A 26 -5.53 26.05 51.44
N ALA A 27 -5.11 24.89 51.96
CA ALA A 27 -5.45 24.47 53.32
C ALA A 27 -5.00 23.02 53.59
N ALA A 28 -4.21 22.86 54.66
CA ALA A 28 -3.95 21.62 55.38
C ALA A 28 -5.27 21.10 56.01
N THR A 29 -5.47 19.80 56.29
CA THR A 29 -4.81 19.01 57.33
C THR A 29 -5.29 17.56 57.26
N GLU A 30 -4.43 16.57 57.53
CA GLU A 30 -4.63 15.50 58.54
C GLU A 30 -3.63 14.34 58.39
N ALA A 31 -3.45 13.61 59.49
CA ALA A 31 -2.77 12.32 59.65
C ALA A 31 -1.27 12.32 60.03
N GLU A 32 -0.99 12.66 61.30
CA GLU A 32 0.02 11.95 62.09
C GLU A 32 -0.40 10.47 62.26
N GLY A 33 0.46 9.53 61.86
CA GLY A 33 0.14 8.12 62.05
C GLY A 33 1.10 7.05 61.54
N VAL A 34 2.40 7.29 61.32
CA VAL A 34 3.33 6.19 60.93
C VAL A 34 4.77 6.41 61.44
N SER A 35 5.01 6.34 62.76
CA SER A 35 6.37 6.51 63.34
C SER A 35 7.05 5.22 63.87
N ALA A 36 6.49 4.03 63.72
CA ALA A 36 7.14 2.80 64.24
C ALA A 36 7.71 1.84 63.16
N LYS A 37 7.21 1.90 61.91
CA LYS A 37 7.62 0.99 60.83
C LYS A 37 8.85 1.47 60.04
N ALA A 38 9.13 2.78 60.05
CA ALA A 38 10.23 3.39 59.30
C ALA A 38 11.62 3.14 59.93
N ARG A 39 11.71 3.03 61.27
CA ARG A 39 13.00 2.82 61.96
C ARG A 39 13.56 1.41 61.83
N ARG A 40 12.73 0.38 61.57
CA ARG A 40 13.18 -1.00 61.32
C ARG A 40 13.65 -1.24 59.87
N LYS A 41 13.13 -0.51 58.88
CA LYS A 41 13.57 -0.61 57.46
C LYS A 41 14.92 0.06 57.19
N ALA A 42 15.26 1.12 57.90
CA ALA A 42 16.53 1.84 57.72
C ALA A 42 17.77 1.04 58.18
N GLY A 43 17.64 0.17 59.17
CA GLY A 43 18.74 -0.70 59.65
C GLY A 43 19.09 -1.85 58.70
N SER A 44 18.09 -2.39 57.99
CA SER A 44 18.27 -3.46 56.99
C SER A 44 18.85 -2.93 55.68
N ALA A 45 18.44 -1.73 55.25
CA ALA A 45 18.97 -1.07 54.06
C ALA A 45 20.46 -0.68 54.21
N LYS A 46 20.91 -0.26 55.40
CA LYS A 46 22.33 0.06 55.64
C LYS A 46 23.25 -1.16 55.61
N ARG A 47 22.80 -2.34 56.07
CA ARG A 47 23.57 -3.60 55.95
C ARG A 47 23.64 -4.14 54.52
N LYS A 48 22.56 -4.04 53.73
CA LYS A 48 22.60 -4.38 52.29
C LYS A 48 23.49 -3.43 51.48
N ALA A 49 23.53 -2.13 51.83
CA ALA A 49 24.36 -1.15 51.14
C ALA A 49 25.87 -1.31 51.42
N SER A 50 26.26 -1.78 52.62
CA SER A 50 27.68 -2.09 52.92
C SER A 50 28.15 -3.36 52.22
N ASP A 51 27.28 -4.37 52.11
CA ASP A 51 27.58 -5.61 51.36
C ASP A 51 27.72 -5.36 49.85
N LEU A 52 26.87 -4.49 49.28
CA LEU A 52 26.95 -4.08 47.88
C LEU A 52 28.21 -3.26 47.57
N ARG A 53 28.70 -2.43 48.51
CA ARG A 53 29.97 -1.69 48.34
C ARG A 53 31.19 -2.61 48.40
N GLY A 54 31.18 -3.62 49.27
CA GLY A 54 32.22 -4.66 49.30
C GLY A 54 32.26 -5.52 48.03
N ARG A 55 31.08 -5.88 47.49
CA ARG A 55 30.94 -6.62 46.23
C ARG A 55 31.33 -5.78 45.01
N ALA A 56 31.00 -4.49 44.97
CA ALA A 56 31.38 -3.58 43.89
C ALA A 56 32.90 -3.34 43.79
N ALA A 57 33.64 -3.41 44.91
CA ALA A 57 35.10 -3.30 44.93
C ALA A 57 35.82 -4.56 44.42
N GLN A 58 35.16 -5.72 44.38
CA GLN A 58 35.70 -6.97 43.81
C GLN A 58 35.50 -7.08 42.28
N ILE A 59 34.54 -6.36 41.70
CA ILE A 59 34.27 -6.36 40.25
C ILE A 59 35.50 -5.91 39.42
N PRO A 60 36.26 -4.85 39.80
CA PRO A 60 37.47 -4.45 39.09
C PRO A 60 38.59 -5.52 39.10
N VAL A 61 38.69 -6.29 40.18
CA VAL A 61 39.70 -7.36 40.33
C VAL A 61 39.29 -8.58 39.51
N LYS A 62 38.03 -9.00 39.61
CA LYS A 62 37.48 -10.12 38.82
C LYS A 62 37.44 -9.81 37.31
N ALA A 63 37.22 -8.55 36.92
CA ALA A 63 37.28 -8.12 35.52
C ALA A 63 38.71 -8.17 34.93
N LYS A 64 39.75 -7.93 35.76
CA LYS A 64 41.15 -8.10 35.34
C LYS A 64 41.51 -9.59 35.18
N GLN A 65 41.03 -10.45 36.08
CA GLN A 65 41.21 -11.90 35.99
C GLN A 65 40.45 -12.52 34.80
N ALA A 66 39.22 -12.08 34.55
CA ALA A 66 38.43 -12.47 33.37
C ALA A 66 39.15 -12.15 32.06
N ALA A 67 39.80 -10.99 31.97
CA ALA A 67 40.58 -10.60 30.80
C ALA A 67 41.86 -11.44 30.62
N ALA A 68 42.50 -11.89 31.71
CA ALA A 68 43.64 -12.79 31.64
C ALA A 68 43.23 -14.19 31.14
N ILE A 69 42.13 -14.73 31.67
CA ILE A 69 41.57 -16.03 31.26
C ILE A 69 41.11 -16.00 29.79
N ALA A 70 40.45 -14.93 29.36
CA ALA A 70 40.03 -14.77 27.96
C ALA A 70 41.23 -14.67 27.00
N ARG A 71 42.34 -14.05 27.44
CA ARG A 71 43.56 -13.93 26.64
C ARG A 71 44.32 -15.26 26.52
N GLU A 72 44.24 -16.09 27.55
CA GLU A 72 44.82 -17.45 27.57
C GLU A 72 43.95 -18.45 26.78
N ALA A 73 42.63 -18.26 26.77
CA ALA A 73 41.67 -19.10 26.05
C ALA A 73 41.50 -18.75 24.55
N GLY A 74 42.15 -17.68 24.09
CA GLY A 74 42.12 -17.23 22.70
C GLY A 74 40.82 -16.50 22.30
N PRO A 75 40.72 -16.02 21.04
CA PRO A 75 39.65 -15.14 20.58
C PRO A 75 38.24 -15.74 20.58
N ARG A 76 38.10 -17.05 20.87
CA ARG A 76 36.84 -17.81 20.84
C ARG A 76 36.21 -18.05 22.22
N ALA A 77 36.73 -17.46 23.29
CA ALA A 77 36.19 -17.64 24.62
C ALA A 77 34.86 -16.87 24.82
N THR A 78 33.77 -17.59 25.10
CA THR A 78 32.46 -16.98 25.41
C THR A 78 32.43 -16.41 26.83
N ALA A 79 31.64 -15.34 27.05
CA ALA A 79 31.52 -14.72 28.37
C ALA A 79 31.07 -15.72 29.46
N ARG A 80 30.23 -16.69 29.08
CA ARG A 80 29.75 -17.78 29.94
C ARG A 80 30.85 -18.78 30.31
N ALA A 81 31.75 -19.11 29.38
CA ALA A 81 32.90 -19.97 29.67
C ALA A 81 33.89 -19.30 30.64
N VAL A 82 34.07 -17.98 30.52
CA VAL A 82 34.92 -17.19 31.43
C VAL A 82 34.27 -17.05 32.82
N ALA A 83 32.95 -16.85 32.89
CA ALA A 83 32.21 -16.77 34.16
C ALA A 83 32.22 -18.09 34.95
N LYS A 84 32.04 -19.22 34.26
CA LYS A 84 32.10 -20.58 34.84
C LYS A 84 33.48 -20.90 35.44
N ARG A 85 34.57 -20.43 34.81
CA ARG A 85 35.96 -20.63 35.26
C ARG A 85 36.36 -19.73 36.44
N LEU A 86 35.60 -18.67 36.70
CA LEU A 86 35.79 -17.73 37.81
C LEU A 86 34.88 -18.05 39.01
N GLU A 87 34.13 -19.16 38.97
CA GLU A 87 33.18 -19.60 40.00
C GLU A 87 32.25 -18.47 40.48
N ILE A 88 31.71 -17.69 39.53
CA ILE A 88 30.86 -16.53 39.86
C ILE A 88 29.42 -17.00 40.10
N GLU A 89 28.80 -16.52 41.19
CA GLU A 89 27.40 -16.82 41.52
C GLU A 89 26.44 -16.45 40.37
N PRO A 90 25.36 -17.23 40.11
CA PRO A 90 24.46 -17.07 38.95
C PRO A 90 23.73 -15.71 38.79
N GLY A 91 23.91 -14.75 39.71
CA GLY A 91 23.33 -13.40 39.61
C GLY A 91 24.29 -12.31 39.14
N LEU A 92 25.58 -12.59 38.95
CA LEU A 92 26.59 -11.61 38.53
C LEU A 92 27.09 -11.80 37.09
N GLU A 93 26.68 -12.88 36.40
CA GLU A 93 27.12 -13.21 35.04
C GLU A 93 26.82 -12.07 34.06
N GLU A 94 25.64 -11.49 34.15
CA GLU A 94 25.17 -10.44 33.25
C GLU A 94 25.98 -9.13 33.41
N ALA A 95 26.47 -8.81 34.61
CA ALA A 95 27.34 -7.67 34.86
C ALA A 95 28.76 -7.89 34.30
N VAL A 96 29.27 -9.12 34.38
CA VAL A 96 30.58 -9.52 33.85
C VAL A 96 30.54 -9.60 32.32
N THR A 97 29.47 -10.13 31.74
CA THR A 97 29.20 -10.15 30.30
C THR A 97 29.09 -8.72 29.75
N ARG A 98 28.33 -7.83 30.39
CA ARG A 98 28.27 -6.40 30.01
C ARG A 98 29.63 -5.70 30.09
N ALA A 99 30.44 -5.99 31.11
CA ALA A 99 31.79 -5.43 31.23
C ALA A 99 32.77 -5.99 30.19
N TYR A 100 32.63 -7.27 29.82
CA TYR A 100 33.39 -7.95 28.76
C TYR A 100 33.07 -7.35 27.39
N HIS A 101 31.78 -7.20 27.03
CA HIS A 101 31.37 -6.60 25.75
C HIS A 101 31.74 -5.11 25.65
N ARG A 102 31.63 -4.32 26.73
CA ARG A 102 32.10 -2.91 26.74
C ARG A 102 33.59 -2.78 26.48
N LYS A 103 34.40 -3.81 26.78
CA LYS A 103 35.85 -3.79 26.54
C LYS A 103 36.21 -4.33 25.16
N GLN A 104 35.48 -5.33 24.65
CA GLN A 104 35.52 -5.76 23.24
C GLN A 104 35.20 -4.57 22.29
N GLN A 105 34.22 -3.73 22.62
CA GLN A 105 33.90 -2.47 21.93
C GLN A 105 35.06 -1.45 21.92
N ARG A 106 36.01 -1.52 22.86
CA ARG A 106 37.19 -0.63 22.90
C ARG A 106 38.37 -1.18 22.10
N THR A 107 38.42 -2.49 21.85
CA THR A 107 39.49 -3.16 21.08
C THR A 107 39.21 -3.22 19.57
N THR A 108 37.96 -3.01 19.12
CA THR A 108 37.57 -3.01 17.70
C THR A 108 37.80 -1.68 16.95
N GLY A 109 38.50 -0.71 17.56
CA GLY A 109 39.13 0.38 16.81
C GLY A 109 38.23 1.51 16.29
N TYR A 110 37.00 1.67 16.80
CA TYR A 110 36.22 2.89 16.56
C TYR A 110 35.60 3.38 17.87
N LEU A 111 36.18 4.44 18.45
CA LEU A 111 35.50 5.22 19.48
C LEU A 111 34.47 6.10 18.77
N PRO A 112 33.17 6.08 19.14
CA PRO A 112 32.29 7.16 18.74
C PRO A 112 32.90 8.43 19.30
N ALA A 113 33.09 9.44 18.44
CA ALA A 113 33.34 10.79 18.92
C ALA A 113 32.27 11.07 19.99
N ARG A 114 32.68 11.46 21.20
CA ARG A 114 31.75 11.95 22.23
C ARG A 114 30.91 13.03 21.54
N SER A 115 29.65 12.74 21.26
CA SER A 115 28.71 13.79 20.88
C SER A 115 28.71 14.76 22.05
N ARG A 116 29.12 15.99 21.79
CA ARG A 116 28.74 17.11 22.65
C ARG A 116 27.21 17.07 22.73
N GLY A 117 26.69 17.18 23.95
CA GLY A 117 25.30 16.89 24.29
C GLY A 117 24.33 17.35 23.21
N ALA A 118 23.68 16.38 22.58
CA ALA A 118 22.53 16.64 21.73
C ALA A 118 21.44 17.24 22.62
N SER A 119 20.85 18.35 22.18
CA SER A 119 19.75 18.97 22.91
C SER A 119 18.54 18.03 22.88
N PRO A 120 17.59 18.13 23.83
CA PRO A 120 16.40 17.26 23.86
C PRO A 120 15.55 17.26 22.56
N GLY A 121 15.79 18.19 21.63
CA GLY A 121 15.15 18.25 20.31
C GLY A 121 15.86 17.49 19.16
N ASP A 122 17.01 16.84 19.39
CA ASP A 122 17.86 16.24 18.35
C ASP A 122 17.74 14.70 18.21
N ARG A 123 16.77 14.05 18.86
CA ARG A 123 16.60 12.59 18.79
C ARG A 123 15.55 12.21 17.73
N PRO A 124 15.86 11.30 16.80
CA PRO A 124 14.88 10.81 15.84
C PRO A 124 13.72 10.12 16.58
N LYS A 125 12.52 10.13 16.02
CA LYS A 125 11.38 9.39 16.56
C LYS A 125 11.49 7.91 16.25
N VAL A 126 11.87 7.57 15.02
CA VAL A 126 11.99 6.18 14.55
C VAL A 126 13.45 5.84 14.25
N SER A 127 13.90 4.67 14.66
CA SER A 127 15.16 4.07 14.19
C SER A 127 14.87 2.87 13.30
N VAL A 128 15.13 2.99 12.01
CA VAL A 128 15.02 1.88 11.05
C VAL A 128 16.32 1.09 11.08
N VAL A 129 16.28 -0.15 11.56
CA VAL A 129 17.43 -1.06 11.61
C VAL A 129 17.35 -2.01 10.43
N VAL A 130 18.36 -1.97 9.55
CA VAL A 130 18.42 -2.80 8.34
C VAL A 130 19.61 -3.74 8.43
N ILE A 131 19.35 -5.04 8.42
CA ILE A 131 20.38 -6.08 8.46
C ILE A 131 20.77 -6.49 7.06
N VAL A 132 22.08 -6.53 6.79
CA VAL A 132 22.63 -6.79 5.44
C VAL A 132 23.71 -7.87 5.50
N TYR A 133 23.64 -8.82 4.57
CA TYR A 133 24.70 -9.80 4.35
C TYR A 133 24.69 -10.25 2.88
N GLN A 134 25.80 -10.05 2.17
CA GLN A 134 26.01 -10.58 0.81
C GLN A 134 24.91 -10.20 -0.21
N MET A 135 24.54 -8.92 -0.25
CA MET A 135 23.43 -8.43 -1.08
C MET A 135 23.56 -6.95 -1.45
N SER A 136 24.78 -6.49 -1.76
CA SER A 136 25.10 -5.06 -1.80
C SER A 136 24.21 -4.27 -2.79
N ALA A 137 23.87 -4.87 -3.93
CA ALA A 137 23.03 -4.25 -4.94
C ALA A 137 21.56 -4.13 -4.48
N GLN A 138 21.01 -5.18 -3.89
CA GLN A 138 19.63 -5.22 -3.37
C GLN A 138 19.50 -4.27 -2.19
N ALA A 139 20.43 -4.33 -1.25
CA ALA A 139 20.48 -3.42 -0.11
C ALA A 139 20.60 -1.96 -0.55
N ALA A 140 21.38 -1.64 -1.59
CA ALA A 140 21.44 -0.28 -2.12
C ALA A 140 20.08 0.24 -2.63
N ARG A 141 19.24 -0.61 -3.23
CA ARG A 141 17.87 -0.23 -3.64
C ARG A 141 16.96 -0.07 -2.44
N THR A 142 17.02 -0.98 -1.47
CA THR A 142 16.27 -0.87 -0.20
C THR A 142 16.59 0.44 0.53
N LEU A 143 17.88 0.78 0.66
CA LEU A 143 18.30 2.03 1.30
C LEU A 143 17.85 3.27 0.52
N PHE A 144 17.80 3.21 -0.82
CA PHE A 144 17.21 4.28 -1.62
C PHE A 144 15.71 4.44 -1.32
N THR A 145 14.95 3.34 -1.20
CA THR A 145 13.53 3.41 -0.85
C THR A 145 13.26 3.94 0.57
N LEU A 146 14.25 3.89 1.46
CA LEU A 146 14.20 4.49 2.80
C LEU A 146 14.69 5.95 2.84
N SER A 147 15.15 6.50 1.72
CA SER A 147 15.62 7.89 1.66
C SER A 147 14.45 8.89 1.64
N THR A 148 14.71 10.13 2.05
CA THR A 148 13.70 11.21 1.99
C THR A 148 13.36 11.65 0.56
N SER A 149 14.16 11.26 -0.44
CA SER A 149 13.77 11.45 -1.84
C SER A 149 12.71 10.46 -2.32
N TYR A 150 12.39 9.45 -1.51
CA TYR A 150 11.45 8.40 -1.86
C TYR A 150 10.27 8.31 -0.89
N GLN A 151 10.55 8.37 0.43
CA GLN A 151 9.51 8.38 1.45
C GLN A 151 8.75 9.72 1.45
N ARG A 152 7.42 9.68 1.57
CA ARG A 152 6.54 10.85 1.50
C ARG A 152 6.19 11.36 2.89
N ASP A 153 6.09 12.68 3.03
CA ASP A 153 5.58 13.35 4.23
C ASP A 153 6.31 13.01 5.54
N VAL A 154 7.61 12.75 5.43
CA VAL A 154 8.54 12.51 6.54
C VAL A 154 9.79 13.36 6.40
N SER A 155 10.20 13.99 7.50
CA SER A 155 11.43 14.77 7.58
C SER A 155 12.66 13.88 7.89
N PRO A 156 13.85 14.20 7.35
CA PRO A 156 15.08 13.46 7.68
C PRO A 156 15.49 13.54 9.16
N TYR A 157 14.86 14.42 9.95
CA TYR A 157 15.11 14.53 11.40
C TYR A 157 14.15 13.67 12.24
N GLU A 158 13.05 13.18 11.66
CA GLU A 158 12.07 12.33 12.36
C GLU A 158 12.53 10.87 12.44
N TYR A 159 13.48 10.45 11.62
CA TYR A 159 13.97 9.08 11.63
C TYR A 159 15.47 8.98 11.38
N GLU A 160 16.04 7.84 11.74
CA GLU A 160 17.38 7.43 11.32
C GLU A 160 17.34 6.03 10.69
N VAL A 161 18.30 5.74 9.81
CA VAL A 161 18.49 4.41 9.23
C VAL A 161 19.84 3.85 9.67
N ILE A 162 19.82 2.76 10.41
CA ILE A 162 20.98 2.06 10.95
C ILE A 162 21.20 0.81 10.12
N VAL A 163 22.21 0.85 9.25
CA VAL A 163 22.58 -0.28 8.40
C VAL A 163 23.64 -1.10 9.13
N VAL A 164 23.29 -2.33 9.49
CA VAL A 164 24.21 -3.29 10.13
C VAL A 164 24.56 -4.37 9.11
N GLU A 165 25.78 -4.32 8.60
CA GLU A 165 26.25 -5.26 7.58
C GLU A 165 27.29 -6.21 8.15
N ASN A 166 27.04 -7.51 8.02
CA ASN A 166 28.04 -8.54 8.26
C ASN A 166 28.98 -8.61 7.04
N SER A 167 30.29 -8.60 7.30
CA SER A 167 31.32 -8.62 6.26
C SER A 167 31.20 -9.87 5.38
N SER A 168 31.35 -9.71 4.07
CA SER A 168 31.29 -10.78 3.07
C SER A 168 32.08 -10.37 1.83
N ASP A 169 32.07 -11.18 0.77
CA ASP A 169 32.70 -10.82 -0.50
C ASP A 169 31.88 -9.81 -1.33
N ASP A 170 30.62 -9.58 -0.95
CA ASP A 170 29.72 -8.60 -1.59
C ASP A 170 29.18 -7.61 -0.54
N ASN A 171 29.96 -6.57 -0.26
CA ASN A 171 29.62 -5.53 0.72
C ASN A 171 29.15 -4.21 0.10
N LEU A 172 28.28 -3.50 0.83
CA LEU A 172 27.90 -2.13 0.50
C LEU A 172 29.13 -1.20 0.49
N ASN A 173 29.17 -0.31 -0.50
CA ASN A 173 30.14 0.77 -0.51
C ASN A 173 29.71 1.87 0.50
N PRO A 174 30.51 2.19 1.53
CA PRO A 174 30.13 3.20 2.53
C PRO A 174 29.84 4.59 1.93
N ARG A 175 30.44 4.92 0.78
CA ARG A 175 30.18 6.17 0.06
C ARG A 175 28.78 6.20 -0.55
N VAL A 176 28.24 5.05 -0.98
CA VAL A 176 26.86 4.94 -1.49
C VAL A 176 25.89 5.23 -0.35
N VAL A 177 26.07 4.60 0.81
CA VAL A 177 25.20 4.81 1.98
C VAL A 177 25.23 6.27 2.44
N LYS A 178 26.42 6.87 2.53
CA LYS A 178 26.57 8.28 2.93
C LYS A 178 25.85 9.27 2.00
N ARG A 179 25.69 8.93 0.70
CA ARG A 179 24.96 9.78 -0.26
C ARG A 179 23.45 9.72 -0.12
N MET A 180 22.89 8.71 0.57
CA MET A 180 21.44 8.59 0.76
C MET A 180 20.88 9.68 1.69
N GLY A 181 21.73 10.24 2.55
CA GLY A 181 21.40 11.39 3.39
C GLY A 181 22.01 11.31 4.79
N PRO A 182 21.90 12.39 5.58
CA PRO A 182 22.50 12.50 6.91
C PRO A 182 21.87 11.55 7.94
N GLN A 183 20.66 11.05 7.67
CA GLN A 183 19.94 10.11 8.53
C GLN A 183 20.49 8.67 8.48
N PHE A 184 21.37 8.34 7.52
CA PHE A 184 21.95 7.01 7.36
C PHE A 184 23.24 6.83 8.17
N ARG A 185 23.28 5.78 8.99
CA ARG A 185 24.45 5.35 9.78
C ARG A 185 24.82 3.93 9.38
N TYR A 186 26.05 3.73 8.91
CA TYR A 186 26.52 2.43 8.41
C TYR A 186 27.53 1.79 9.37
N TYR A 187 27.26 0.54 9.76
CA TYR A 187 28.08 -0.26 10.66
C TYR A 187 28.40 -1.59 10.01
N ARG A 188 29.66 -1.74 9.59
CA ARG A 188 30.19 -3.02 9.13
C ARG A 188 30.80 -3.78 10.31
N ARG A 189 30.47 -5.06 10.43
CA ARG A 189 30.98 -5.94 11.48
C ARG A 189 31.49 -7.26 10.92
N VAL A 190 32.33 -7.93 11.70
CA VAL A 190 32.76 -9.31 11.43
C VAL A 190 31.93 -10.23 12.33
N GLU A 191 31.34 -11.25 11.73
CA GLU A 191 30.54 -12.27 12.40
C GLU A 191 31.04 -13.64 11.96
N GLU A 192 31.27 -14.55 12.92
CA GLU A 192 31.69 -15.93 12.63
C GLU A 192 30.48 -16.87 12.54
N GLY A 193 29.33 -16.48 13.13
CA GLY A 193 28.07 -17.23 13.04
C GLY A 193 27.32 -17.04 11.72
N VAL A 194 26.32 -17.88 11.49
CA VAL A 194 25.48 -17.91 10.26
C VAL A 194 24.11 -17.25 10.44
N SER A 195 23.75 -16.92 11.69
CA SER A 195 22.47 -16.31 12.04
C SER A 195 22.54 -14.77 12.05
N PRO A 196 21.46 -14.07 11.65
CA PRO A 196 21.37 -12.62 11.73
C PRO A 196 21.16 -12.10 13.16
N THR A 197 20.86 -12.95 14.15
CA THR A 197 20.47 -12.51 15.51
C THR A 197 21.49 -11.59 16.20
N PRO A 198 22.82 -11.80 16.12
CA PRO A 198 23.76 -10.88 16.72
C PRO A 198 23.79 -9.52 16.02
N ALA A 199 23.57 -9.49 14.70
CA ALA A 199 23.49 -8.26 13.93
C ALA A 199 22.22 -7.47 14.27
N ILE A 200 21.08 -8.16 14.45
CA ILE A 200 19.82 -7.57 14.93
C ILE A 200 20.07 -6.91 16.30
N ASN A 201 20.62 -7.64 17.27
CA ASN A 201 20.86 -7.11 18.62
C ASN A 201 21.82 -5.92 18.63
N VAL A 202 22.86 -5.93 17.78
CA VAL A 202 23.72 -4.75 17.59
C VAL A 202 22.91 -3.57 17.06
N GLY A 203 22.09 -3.77 16.04
CA GLY A 203 21.25 -2.73 15.45
C GLY A 203 20.27 -2.13 16.46
N LEU A 204 19.55 -2.97 17.21
CA LEU A 204 18.65 -2.56 18.29
C LEU A 204 19.39 -1.74 19.36
N SER A 205 20.61 -2.13 19.74
CA SER A 205 21.41 -1.39 20.73
C SER A 205 21.91 -0.02 20.25
N LEU A 206 21.95 0.20 18.93
CA LEU A 206 22.39 1.45 18.30
C LEU A 206 21.24 2.44 18.03
N ALA A 207 19.99 1.97 18.12
CA ALA A 207 18.78 2.75 17.92
C ALA A 207 18.68 3.86 18.97
N ARG A 208 18.44 5.10 18.52
CA ARG A 208 18.27 6.25 19.42
C ARG A 208 16.82 6.69 19.58
N GLY A 209 15.95 6.24 18.68
CA GLY A 209 14.55 6.61 18.61
C GLY A 209 13.69 5.99 19.71
N ASP A 210 12.50 6.57 19.84
CA ASP A 210 11.46 6.09 20.74
C ASP A 210 10.85 4.79 20.18
N TYR A 211 10.77 4.70 18.85
CA TYR A 211 10.31 3.54 18.10
C TYR A 211 11.42 2.95 17.23
N VAL A 212 11.32 1.66 16.96
CA VAL A 212 12.26 0.93 16.09
C VAL A 212 11.47 0.25 14.99
N ALA A 213 11.92 0.42 13.75
CA ALA A 213 11.51 -0.42 12.62
C ALA A 213 12.61 -1.45 12.38
N LEU A 214 12.33 -2.73 12.55
CA LEU A 214 13.31 -3.78 12.26
C LEU A 214 13.06 -4.34 10.87
N MET A 215 14.12 -4.35 10.04
CA MET A 215 14.20 -5.03 8.75
C MET A 215 15.28 -6.11 8.82
N VAL A 216 14.84 -7.36 9.06
CA VAL A 216 15.74 -8.52 9.22
C VAL A 216 16.41 -8.89 7.90
N ASP A 217 15.74 -8.68 6.78
CA ASP A 217 16.29 -8.85 5.43
C ASP A 217 16.42 -7.50 4.71
N GLY A 218 17.67 -7.13 4.40
CA GLY A 218 18.03 -5.92 3.67
C GLY A 218 17.68 -5.94 2.18
N ALA A 219 17.24 -7.06 1.62
CA ALA A 219 16.81 -7.16 0.22
C ALA A 219 15.35 -6.75 0.00
N ARG A 220 14.68 -6.14 0.99
CA ARG A 220 13.27 -5.73 0.92
C ARG A 220 13.10 -4.23 0.67
N MET A 221 12.72 -3.86 -0.55
CA MET A 221 12.35 -2.48 -0.88
C MET A 221 11.04 -2.09 -0.19
N VAL A 222 10.82 -0.82 0.11
CA VAL A 222 9.56 -0.34 0.73
C VAL A 222 8.82 0.64 -0.16
N SER A 223 7.50 0.72 -0.03
CA SER A 223 6.67 1.74 -0.70
C SER A 223 6.79 3.12 -0.02
N PRO A 224 6.40 4.21 -0.70
CA PRO A 224 6.65 5.58 -0.25
C PRO A 224 6.00 6.04 1.07
N GLY A 225 4.88 5.45 1.50
CA GLY A 225 4.11 5.91 2.67
C GLY A 225 4.43 5.17 3.97
N VAL A 226 5.32 4.17 3.94
CA VAL A 226 5.63 3.29 5.09
C VAL A 226 5.99 4.07 6.36
N LEU A 227 6.94 5.01 6.27
CA LEU A 227 7.37 5.76 7.47
C LEU A 227 6.28 6.71 7.99
N ARG A 228 5.54 7.35 7.08
CA ARG A 228 4.46 8.27 7.45
C ARG A 228 3.34 7.56 8.19
N ASN A 229 2.88 6.43 7.65
CA ASN A 229 1.80 5.63 8.24
C ASN A 229 2.23 5.04 9.59
N ALA A 230 3.48 4.61 9.74
CA ALA A 230 3.98 4.15 11.04
C ALA A 230 4.00 5.28 12.09
N LEU A 231 4.45 6.49 11.72
CA LEU A 231 4.42 7.65 12.62
C LEU A 231 2.98 8.03 13.01
N ASP A 232 2.03 7.96 12.08
CA ASP A 232 0.61 8.21 12.37
C ASP A 232 0.02 7.18 13.32
N ALA A 233 0.35 5.88 13.15
CA ALA A 233 -0.06 4.85 14.09
C ALA A 233 0.47 5.11 15.51
N PHE A 234 1.72 5.55 15.65
CA PHE A 234 2.30 5.90 16.95
C PHE A 234 1.71 7.17 17.58
N ARG A 235 1.18 8.10 16.76
CA ARG A 235 0.43 9.27 17.25
C ARG A 235 -0.93 8.85 17.80
N ILE A 236 -1.56 7.85 17.20
CA ILE A 236 -2.83 7.27 17.66
C ILE A 236 -2.60 6.47 18.94
N GLN A 237 -1.58 5.59 18.93
CA GLN A 237 -1.30 4.71 20.05
C GLN A 237 0.21 4.44 20.23
N HIS A 238 0.72 4.78 21.40
CA HIS A 238 2.15 4.68 21.71
C HIS A 238 2.66 3.23 21.73
N ASP A 239 1.93 2.28 22.31
CA ASP A 239 2.32 0.87 22.42
C ASP A 239 1.90 0.01 21.20
N ALA A 240 1.68 0.65 20.05
CA ALA A 240 1.32 -0.04 18.83
C ALA A 240 2.47 -0.88 18.26
N VAL A 241 2.12 -1.96 17.56
CA VAL A 241 3.00 -2.62 16.59
C VAL A 241 2.44 -2.31 15.20
N VAL A 242 3.28 -1.78 14.30
CA VAL A 242 2.89 -1.53 12.91
C VAL A 242 3.56 -2.57 12.03
N ALA A 243 2.79 -3.36 11.30
CA ALA A 243 3.32 -4.32 10.34
C ALA A 243 3.02 -3.89 8.90
N VAL A 244 4.06 -3.89 8.09
CA VAL A 244 3.95 -3.65 6.65
C VAL A 244 3.78 -4.99 5.94
N PRO A 245 2.75 -5.15 5.09
CA PRO A 245 2.56 -6.36 4.27
C PRO A 245 3.78 -6.71 3.42
N GLY A 246 3.99 -8.01 3.18
CA GLY A 246 5.12 -8.55 2.42
C GLY A 246 4.74 -9.05 1.03
N TYR A 247 5.56 -8.73 0.05
CA TYR A 247 5.42 -9.09 -1.37
C TYR A 247 6.77 -9.57 -1.94
N HIS A 248 6.74 -10.35 -3.01
CA HIS A 248 7.90 -10.82 -3.75
C HIS A 248 7.89 -10.25 -5.18
N ILE A 249 9.01 -9.70 -5.66
CA ILE A 249 9.12 -9.18 -7.04
C ILE A 249 9.16 -10.36 -8.01
N GLY A 250 8.19 -10.45 -8.91
CA GLY A 250 8.02 -11.58 -9.82
C GLY A 250 6.54 -11.84 -10.07
N TYR A 251 6.25 -12.63 -11.10
CA TYR A 251 4.89 -13.09 -11.42
C TYR A 251 4.59 -14.50 -10.90
N ASP A 252 5.63 -15.21 -10.47
CA ASP A 252 5.53 -16.44 -9.70
C ASP A 252 6.31 -16.22 -8.41
N ASP A 253 5.96 -16.95 -7.36
CA ASP A 253 6.79 -16.94 -6.17
C ASP A 253 8.20 -17.40 -6.57
N HIS A 254 9.22 -16.83 -5.91
CA HIS A 254 10.64 -17.11 -6.14
C HIS A 254 10.99 -18.62 -6.04
N MET A 255 10.00 -19.41 -5.63
CA MET A 255 9.96 -20.84 -5.35
C MET A 255 9.93 -21.72 -6.62
N PHE A 256 9.64 -21.19 -7.82
CA PHE A 256 9.40 -22.01 -9.02
C PHE A 256 10.42 -21.90 -10.18
N ARG A 257 11.61 -21.28 -10.01
CA ARG A 257 12.43 -20.87 -11.17
C ARG A 257 13.82 -21.49 -11.30
N GLU A 258 14.18 -21.78 -12.55
CA GLU A 258 15.44 -22.35 -13.07
C GLU A 258 16.63 -21.38 -12.86
N ASP A 259 17.59 -21.78 -12.02
CA ASP A 259 18.89 -21.13 -11.74
C ASP A 259 18.89 -19.69 -11.14
N ALA A 260 19.74 -19.46 -10.13
CA ALA A 260 19.83 -18.19 -9.38
C ALA A 260 20.27 -16.99 -10.24
N ALA A 261 21.03 -17.23 -11.31
CA ALA A 261 21.51 -16.17 -12.19
C ALA A 261 20.37 -15.65 -13.09
N HIS A 262 19.44 -16.52 -13.48
CA HIS A 262 18.23 -16.17 -14.19
C HIS A 262 17.32 -15.28 -13.35
N SER A 263 17.03 -15.67 -12.11
CA SER A 263 16.18 -14.88 -11.19
C SER A 263 16.75 -13.47 -10.95
N LEU A 264 18.07 -13.36 -10.73
CA LEU A 264 18.75 -12.05 -10.62
C LEU A 264 18.61 -11.19 -11.88
N ARG A 265 18.68 -11.79 -13.08
CA ARG A 265 18.49 -11.07 -14.35
C ARG A 265 17.05 -10.64 -14.53
N GLN A 266 16.10 -11.48 -14.13
CA GLN A 266 14.68 -11.20 -14.22
C GLN A 266 14.27 -10.04 -13.31
N ASP A 267 14.65 -10.04 -12.04
CA ASP A 267 14.37 -8.94 -11.11
C ASP A 267 14.91 -7.61 -11.66
N ARG A 268 16.13 -7.62 -12.19
CA ARG A 268 16.73 -6.44 -12.82
C ARG A 268 15.92 -5.97 -14.03
N LYS A 269 15.40 -6.89 -14.84
CA LYS A 269 14.57 -6.56 -16.00
C LYS A 269 13.22 -5.99 -15.59
N LEU A 270 12.55 -6.59 -14.60
CA LEU A 270 11.27 -6.12 -14.07
C LEU A 270 11.41 -4.73 -13.46
N LEU A 271 12.39 -4.53 -12.57
CA LEU A 271 12.68 -3.22 -11.97
C LEU A 271 13.11 -2.17 -13.00
N ALA A 272 13.76 -2.55 -14.10
CA ALA A 272 14.07 -1.61 -15.18
C ALA A 272 12.84 -1.27 -16.04
N GLY A 273 11.81 -2.12 -16.05
CA GLY A 273 10.59 -1.96 -16.84
C GLY A 273 9.53 -1.05 -16.22
N ILE A 274 9.69 -0.65 -14.96
CA ILE A 274 8.76 0.22 -14.24
C ILE A 274 9.45 1.46 -13.68
N PRO A 275 8.76 2.61 -13.55
CA PRO A 275 9.34 3.85 -13.04
C PRO A 275 9.38 3.91 -11.51
N TRP A 276 9.76 2.82 -10.84
CA TRP A 276 9.67 2.68 -9.37
C TRP A 276 10.41 3.75 -8.58
N ARG A 277 11.46 4.37 -9.15
CA ARG A 277 12.22 5.42 -8.45
C ARG A 277 11.46 6.74 -8.30
N SER A 278 10.61 7.06 -9.27
CA SER A 278 9.77 8.27 -9.25
C SER A 278 8.35 7.96 -8.76
N ASP A 279 7.89 6.72 -8.96
CA ASP A 279 6.60 6.24 -8.49
C ASP A 279 6.74 4.85 -7.85
N GLY A 280 6.99 4.85 -6.54
CA GLY A 280 7.24 3.63 -5.77
C GLY A 280 6.06 2.64 -5.72
N TYR A 281 4.84 3.10 -5.99
CA TYR A 281 3.66 2.22 -5.99
C TYR A 281 3.58 1.35 -7.24
N ARG A 282 4.40 1.59 -8.27
CA ARG A 282 4.55 0.68 -9.41
C ARG A 282 5.22 -0.65 -9.04
N LEU A 283 5.83 -0.76 -7.86
CA LEU A 283 6.39 -2.03 -7.37
C LEU A 283 5.31 -3.12 -7.24
N PHE A 284 4.06 -2.73 -6.96
CA PHE A 284 2.94 -3.67 -6.91
C PHE A 284 2.66 -4.35 -8.26
N ASP A 285 2.87 -3.68 -9.38
CA ASP A 285 2.57 -4.23 -10.71
C ASP A 285 3.41 -5.45 -11.08
N ILE A 286 4.59 -5.56 -10.47
CA ILE A 286 5.58 -6.60 -10.76
C ILE A 286 5.80 -7.51 -9.56
N SER A 287 4.88 -7.52 -8.59
CA SER A 287 5.03 -8.28 -7.37
C SER A 287 3.79 -9.12 -7.09
N ILE A 288 3.98 -10.19 -6.34
CA ILE A 288 2.91 -11.03 -5.80
C ILE A 288 2.97 -11.05 -4.28
N GLN A 289 1.89 -11.53 -3.65
CA GLN A 289 1.82 -11.76 -2.22
C GLN A 289 2.96 -12.68 -1.75
N SER A 290 3.60 -12.35 -0.63
CA SER A 290 4.63 -13.20 -0.03
C SER A 290 4.03 -14.52 0.44
N GLY A 291 4.70 -15.65 0.17
CA GLY A 291 4.31 -16.96 0.70
C GLY A 291 4.30 -17.06 2.24
N ALA A 292 4.90 -16.09 2.95
CA ALA A 292 4.75 -15.99 4.41
C ALA A 292 3.35 -15.52 4.86
N ASN A 293 2.60 -14.89 3.96
CA ASN A 293 1.24 -14.39 4.17
C ASN A 293 0.35 -14.79 2.99
N PRO A 294 0.17 -16.10 2.74
CA PRO A 294 -0.38 -16.62 1.49
C PRO A 294 -1.84 -16.21 1.25
N PHE A 295 -2.58 -15.83 2.29
CA PHE A 295 -4.00 -15.47 2.22
C PHE A 295 -4.25 -13.95 2.30
N GLY A 296 -3.22 -13.13 2.10
CA GLY A 296 -3.32 -11.67 2.22
C GLY A 296 -3.29 -11.18 3.67
N PHE A 297 -3.53 -9.88 3.85
CA PHE A 297 -3.40 -9.17 5.13
C PHE A 297 -4.73 -8.99 5.91
N LEU A 298 -5.84 -9.44 5.35
CA LEU A 298 -7.13 -9.66 6.04
C LEU A 298 -7.21 -11.06 6.65
N HIS A 299 -6.16 -11.86 6.47
CA HIS A 299 -5.86 -13.03 7.27
C HIS A 299 -4.83 -12.70 8.34
N PRO A 300 -4.70 -13.56 9.36
CA PRO A 300 -3.65 -13.41 10.36
C PRO A 300 -2.28 -13.33 9.70
N LEU A 301 -1.63 -12.18 9.84
CA LEU A 301 -0.34 -11.94 9.22
C LEU A 301 0.70 -12.78 9.99
N GLY A 302 1.27 -13.79 9.33
CA GLY A 302 2.28 -14.65 9.94
C GLY A 302 3.65 -13.98 10.06
N GLU A 303 3.92 -12.96 9.25
CA GLU A 303 5.22 -12.30 9.26
C GLU A 303 5.12 -10.87 8.74
N SER A 304 5.90 -9.97 9.34
CA SER A 304 6.30 -8.73 8.69
C SER A 304 7.82 -8.57 8.75
N ASN A 305 8.47 -8.41 7.59
CA ASN A 305 9.89 -8.08 7.57
C ASN A 305 10.14 -6.64 8.01
N CYS A 306 9.20 -5.71 7.81
CA CYS A 306 9.32 -4.32 8.26
C CYS A 306 8.28 -4.07 9.34
N MET A 307 8.63 -4.49 10.56
CA MET A 307 7.80 -4.33 11.74
C MET A 307 8.30 -3.14 12.57
N PHE A 308 7.38 -2.29 13.02
CA PHE A 308 7.64 -1.17 13.90
C PHE A 308 7.07 -1.47 15.28
N ALA A 309 7.83 -1.13 16.33
CA ALA A 309 7.35 -1.21 17.70
C ALA A 309 8.11 -0.21 18.60
N PRO A 310 7.63 0.07 19.82
CA PRO A 310 8.40 0.83 20.80
C PRO A 310 9.74 0.17 21.06
N ARG A 311 10.79 0.98 21.22
CA ARG A 311 12.12 0.46 21.60
C ARG A 311 12.07 -0.34 22.90
N GLU A 312 11.26 0.11 23.86
CA GLU A 312 11.04 -0.60 25.12
C GLU A 312 10.37 -1.97 24.95
N ALA A 313 9.57 -2.18 23.91
CA ALA A 313 8.97 -3.48 23.61
C ALA A 313 10.03 -4.47 23.13
N TYR A 314 10.95 -4.05 22.25
CA TYR A 314 12.12 -4.85 21.87
C TYR A 314 13.02 -5.17 23.07
N GLU A 315 13.22 -4.21 23.98
CA GLU A 315 13.97 -4.43 25.23
C GLU A 315 13.26 -5.42 26.16
N ALA A 316 11.93 -5.36 26.25
CA ALA A 316 11.12 -6.24 27.09
C ALA A 316 11.16 -7.71 26.63
N ILE A 317 11.17 -7.96 25.31
CA ILE A 317 11.32 -9.31 24.76
C ILE A 317 12.79 -9.80 24.76
N GLY A 318 13.74 -8.94 25.13
CA GLY A 318 15.17 -9.26 25.20
C GLY A 318 15.93 -9.13 23.87
N GLY A 319 15.33 -8.48 22.86
CA GLY A 319 15.88 -8.41 21.50
C GLY A 319 15.62 -9.69 20.69
N ALA A 320 16.48 -9.97 19.73
CA ALA A 320 16.47 -11.24 19.01
C ALA A 320 17.11 -12.34 19.86
N ASP A 321 16.39 -13.45 20.08
CA ASP A 321 16.91 -14.57 20.85
C ASP A 321 18.03 -15.29 20.07
N GLU A 322 19.27 -15.17 20.56
CA GLU A 322 20.44 -15.74 19.90
C GLU A 322 20.47 -17.28 19.88
N ARG A 323 19.51 -17.95 20.56
CA ARG A 323 19.28 -19.40 20.38
C ARG A 323 18.77 -19.75 18.98
N PHE A 324 18.17 -18.80 18.26
CA PHE A 324 17.92 -18.94 16.83
C PHE A 324 19.24 -18.75 16.07
N ASP A 325 20.04 -19.81 15.99
CA ASP A 325 21.42 -19.80 15.49
C ASP A 325 21.58 -20.43 14.09
N LEU A 326 20.46 -20.86 13.47
CA LEU A 326 20.43 -21.42 12.13
C LEU A 326 20.69 -20.36 11.03
N PRO A 327 21.17 -20.78 9.83
CA PRO A 327 21.29 -19.88 8.68
C PRO A 327 19.97 -19.15 8.36
N GLY A 328 20.05 -17.83 8.15
CA GLY A 328 18.87 -16.99 7.95
C GLY A 328 18.06 -16.71 9.22
N GLY A 329 18.48 -17.24 10.38
CA GLY A 329 17.83 -17.02 11.68
C GLY A 329 16.62 -17.92 11.93
N GLY A 330 16.36 -18.90 11.06
CA GLY A 330 15.22 -19.79 11.18
C GLY A 330 13.90 -19.02 11.25
N MET A 331 13.20 -19.13 12.38
CA MET A 331 11.91 -18.47 12.63
C MET A 331 12.03 -17.18 13.43
N VAL A 332 13.23 -16.60 13.63
CA VAL A 332 13.40 -15.45 14.54
C VAL A 332 12.56 -14.23 14.17
N ASN A 333 12.33 -13.98 12.87
CA ASN A 333 11.49 -12.85 12.45
C ASN A 333 10.02 -13.06 12.88
N LEU A 334 9.50 -14.27 12.64
CA LEU A 334 8.15 -14.69 13.03
C LEU A 334 8.00 -14.68 14.56
N ASP A 335 9.02 -15.18 15.26
CA ASP A 335 9.09 -15.21 16.72
C ASP A 335 9.03 -13.82 17.34
N MET A 336 9.89 -12.90 16.89
CA MET A 336 9.90 -11.53 17.38
C MET A 336 8.56 -10.82 17.12
N TYR A 337 7.96 -11.04 15.95
CA TYR A 337 6.65 -10.50 15.63
C TYR A 337 5.57 -11.00 16.59
N CYS A 338 5.54 -12.30 16.89
CA CYS A 338 4.66 -12.89 17.91
C CYS A 338 4.91 -12.32 19.31
N GLU A 339 6.17 -12.24 19.75
CA GLU A 339 6.51 -11.77 21.09
C GLU A 339 6.15 -10.28 21.29
N LEU A 340 6.29 -9.44 20.26
CA LEU A 340 5.87 -8.04 20.31
C LEU A 340 4.35 -7.88 20.41
N LEU A 341 3.58 -8.78 19.80
CA LEU A 341 2.12 -8.75 19.79
C LEU A 341 1.49 -9.48 20.99
N ARG A 342 2.27 -10.28 21.72
CA ARG A 342 1.83 -11.09 22.87
C ARG A 342 1.16 -10.27 23.99
N PRO A 343 1.63 -9.06 24.38
CA PRO A 343 0.95 -8.28 25.41
C PRO A 343 -0.46 -7.87 24.97
N GLU A 344 -1.44 -8.00 25.87
CA GLU A 344 -2.85 -7.66 25.58
C GLU A 344 -3.05 -6.18 25.25
N SER A 345 -2.23 -5.28 25.82
CA SER A 345 -2.33 -3.84 25.58
C SER A 345 -1.88 -3.43 24.17
N THR A 346 -0.96 -4.19 23.57
CA THR A 346 -0.40 -3.89 22.24
C THR A 346 -1.51 -3.92 21.19
N ARG A 347 -1.65 -2.86 20.40
CA ARG A 347 -2.50 -2.84 19.20
C ARG A 347 -1.69 -3.10 17.95
N LEU A 348 -2.23 -3.92 17.05
CA LEU A 348 -1.66 -4.16 15.73
C LEU A 348 -2.23 -3.14 14.74
N PHE A 349 -1.36 -2.44 14.02
CA PHE A 349 -1.71 -1.65 12.84
C PHE A 349 -1.13 -2.29 11.59
N LEU A 350 -1.92 -2.36 10.53
CA LEU A 350 -1.50 -2.81 9.21
C LEU A 350 -1.65 -1.69 8.19
N THR A 351 -0.74 -1.63 7.22
CA THR A 351 -0.71 -0.63 6.16
C THR A 351 -1.14 -1.25 4.82
N PRO A 352 -2.45 -1.36 4.51
CA PRO A 352 -2.95 -2.14 3.38
C PRO A 352 -2.52 -1.61 2.01
N GLY A 353 -2.22 -0.32 1.89
CA GLY A 353 -1.69 0.28 0.66
C GLY A 353 -0.17 0.34 0.55
N GLU A 354 0.54 -0.11 1.59
CA GLU A 354 2.00 -0.11 1.63
C GLU A 354 2.54 -1.54 1.60
N GLY A 355 3.80 -1.70 1.19
CA GLY A 355 4.40 -3.00 1.00
C GLY A 355 5.90 -3.04 1.22
N THR A 356 6.38 -4.23 1.59
CA THR A 356 7.79 -4.62 1.52
C THR A 356 7.98 -5.58 0.35
N PHE A 357 8.85 -5.25 -0.60
CA PHE A 357 9.03 -5.98 -1.86
C PHE A 357 10.39 -6.68 -1.85
N HIS A 358 10.37 -8.00 -1.72
CA HIS A 358 11.58 -8.82 -1.70
C HIS A 358 12.20 -8.90 -3.09
N GLN A 359 13.49 -8.58 -3.15
CA GLN A 359 14.34 -8.82 -4.31
C GLN A 359 15.05 -10.15 -4.13
N PHE A 360 15.16 -10.94 -5.19
CA PHE A 360 15.93 -12.17 -5.17
C PHE A 360 17.41 -11.90 -4.87
N HIS A 361 17.97 -12.65 -3.91
CA HIS A 361 19.38 -12.54 -3.49
C HIS A 361 20.09 -13.88 -3.22
N GLY A 362 19.43 -15.01 -3.45
CA GLY A 362 20.03 -16.35 -3.29
C GLY A 362 20.23 -16.79 -1.83
N GLY A 363 19.52 -16.17 -0.88
CA GLY A 363 19.50 -16.55 0.53
C GLY A 363 18.91 -17.94 0.81
N VAL A 364 19.07 -18.40 2.05
CA VAL A 364 18.79 -19.77 2.52
C VAL A 364 17.35 -20.25 2.22
N THR A 365 16.36 -19.36 2.31
CA THR A 365 14.94 -19.67 2.06
C THR A 365 14.52 -19.53 0.60
N THR A 366 15.44 -19.18 -0.30
CA THR A 366 15.19 -18.92 -1.74
C THR A 366 15.79 -19.99 -2.67
N GLN A 367 16.18 -21.15 -2.12
CA GLN A 367 16.77 -22.28 -2.87
C GLN A 367 15.73 -23.38 -3.23
N ALA A 368 16.07 -24.24 -4.20
CA ALA A 368 15.19 -25.19 -4.89
C ALA A 368 14.38 -26.17 -3.98
N ASP A 369 13.22 -26.59 -4.48
CA ASP A 369 12.12 -27.22 -3.71
C ASP A 369 12.45 -28.47 -2.88
N SER A 370 13.37 -29.34 -3.33
CA SER A 370 13.60 -30.64 -2.67
C SER A 370 14.31 -30.54 -1.31
N GLU A 371 15.14 -29.51 -1.10
CA GLU A 371 15.87 -29.29 0.16
C GLU A 371 15.10 -28.36 1.12
N ARG A 372 14.15 -27.59 0.58
CA ARG A 372 13.40 -26.58 1.32
C ARG A 372 12.41 -27.18 2.34
N ALA A 373 11.70 -28.24 1.99
CA ALA A 373 10.79 -28.89 2.93
C ALA A 373 11.51 -29.42 4.18
N ALA A 374 12.73 -29.96 3.99
CA ALA A 374 13.58 -30.42 5.08
C ALA A 374 14.08 -29.25 5.94
N LEU A 375 14.48 -28.14 5.32
CA LEU A 375 14.89 -26.91 6.00
C LEU A 375 13.75 -26.28 6.81
N MET A 376 12.55 -26.16 6.23
CA MET A 376 11.37 -25.64 6.96
C MET A 376 11.01 -26.54 8.14
N ALA A 377 11.11 -27.86 7.97
CA ALA A 377 10.92 -28.79 9.08
C ALA A 377 11.98 -28.63 10.18
N GLU A 378 13.22 -28.31 9.82
CA GLU A 378 14.29 -27.98 10.78
C GLU A 378 14.00 -26.68 11.53
N PHE A 379 13.57 -25.63 10.83
CA PHE A 379 13.19 -24.35 11.44
C PHE A 379 12.05 -24.53 12.45
N ASN A 380 11.02 -25.31 12.09
CA ASN A 380 9.91 -25.62 12.98
C ASN A 380 10.35 -26.44 14.21
N ARG A 381 11.26 -27.41 14.05
CA ARG A 381 11.82 -28.17 15.19
C ARG A 381 12.63 -27.27 16.12
N ASN A 382 13.50 -26.44 15.57
CA ASN A 382 14.30 -25.49 16.35
C ASN A 382 13.42 -24.49 17.11
N TYR A 383 12.37 -23.96 16.48
CA TYR A 383 11.39 -23.11 17.16
C TYR A 383 10.70 -23.85 18.33
N ALA A 384 10.25 -25.09 18.11
CA ALA A 384 9.62 -25.89 19.15
C ALA A 384 10.56 -26.21 20.32
N GLU A 385 11.86 -26.41 20.06
CA GLU A 385 12.88 -26.60 21.10
C GLU A 385 13.12 -25.31 21.90
N ILE A 386 13.13 -24.15 21.25
CA ILE A 386 13.39 -22.85 21.87
C ILE A 386 12.20 -22.34 22.69
N ARG A 387 10.99 -22.48 22.13
CA ARG A 387 9.72 -21.93 22.67
C ARG A 387 8.83 -22.95 23.37
N GLY A 388 9.08 -24.24 23.20
CA GLY A 388 8.28 -25.31 23.80
C GLY A 388 6.91 -25.53 23.13
N THR A 389 6.66 -24.91 21.97
CA THR A 389 5.41 -25.01 21.21
C THR A 389 5.67 -24.89 19.71
N THR A 390 4.75 -25.38 18.89
CA THR A 390 4.74 -25.08 17.45
C THR A 390 4.36 -23.63 17.20
N TYR A 391 4.83 -23.10 16.08
CA TYR A 391 4.51 -21.75 15.64
C TYR A 391 3.05 -21.63 15.18
N PHE A 392 2.42 -20.51 15.54
CA PHE A 392 1.13 -20.06 15.01
C PHE A 392 1.22 -18.56 14.76
N ALA A 393 0.55 -18.09 13.70
CA ALA A 393 0.45 -16.66 13.45
C ALA A 393 -0.26 -15.95 14.62
N PRO A 394 0.13 -14.71 14.96
CA PRO A 394 -0.52 -13.95 16.03
C PRO A 394 -2.02 -13.83 15.81
N GLU A 395 -2.79 -14.19 16.82
CA GLU A 395 -4.24 -14.07 16.78
C GLU A 395 -4.72 -12.68 17.26
N LYS A 396 -4.32 -11.62 16.54
CA LYS A 396 -4.65 -10.23 16.90
C LYS A 396 -5.27 -9.48 15.73
N GLU A 397 -6.43 -8.88 15.98
CA GLU A 397 -7.18 -8.07 15.02
C GLU A 397 -6.41 -6.78 14.71
N PRO A 398 -6.15 -6.50 13.42
CA PRO A 398 -5.43 -5.31 13.00
C PRO A 398 -6.36 -4.10 12.81
N TYR A 399 -5.86 -2.91 13.15
CA TYR A 399 -6.39 -1.65 12.64
C TYR A 399 -5.70 -1.30 11.33
N PHE A 400 -6.46 -0.91 10.30
CA PHE A 400 -5.87 -0.44 9.05
C PHE A 400 -5.55 1.04 9.11
N ILE A 401 -4.38 1.42 8.57
CA ILE A 401 -3.95 2.81 8.49
C ILE A 401 -3.31 3.13 7.15
N GLY A 402 -3.60 4.33 6.66
CA GLY A 402 -3.08 4.86 5.40
C GLY A 402 -4.03 4.64 4.21
N GLU A 403 -3.66 5.22 3.09
CA GLU A 403 -4.39 5.13 1.82
C GLU A 403 -4.09 3.81 1.11
N VAL A 404 -5.03 3.33 0.28
CA VAL A 404 -4.80 2.20 -0.64
C VAL A 404 -4.69 2.74 -2.07
N PRO A 405 -3.48 2.89 -2.62
CA PRO A 405 -3.30 3.39 -3.98
C PRO A 405 -3.69 2.34 -5.02
N ASN A 406 -3.95 2.78 -6.24
CA ASN A 406 -4.44 1.93 -7.34
C ASN A 406 -3.57 0.68 -7.56
N GLY A 407 -2.24 0.82 -7.45
CA GLY A 407 -1.32 -0.31 -7.58
C GLY A 407 -1.52 -1.39 -6.52
N ALA A 408 -1.98 -1.04 -5.32
CA ALA A 408 -2.22 -1.99 -4.23
C ALA A 408 -3.64 -2.61 -4.25
N LEU A 409 -4.57 -2.06 -5.04
CA LEU A 409 -5.95 -2.57 -5.10
C LEU A 409 -6.07 -4.05 -5.47
N PRO A 410 -5.29 -4.60 -6.43
CA PRO A 410 -5.33 -6.04 -6.71
C PRO A 410 -4.99 -6.89 -5.48
N MET A 411 -4.05 -6.42 -4.64
CA MET A 411 -3.66 -7.12 -3.42
C MET A 411 -4.75 -7.05 -2.35
N LEU A 412 -5.41 -5.88 -2.22
CA LEU A 412 -6.59 -5.74 -1.35
C LEU A 412 -7.74 -6.64 -1.79
N ALA A 413 -8.03 -6.69 -3.10
CA ALA A 413 -9.09 -7.53 -3.65
C ALA A 413 -8.81 -9.02 -3.37
N TYR A 414 -7.58 -9.48 -3.61
CA TYR A 414 -7.15 -10.84 -3.26
C TYR A 414 -7.34 -11.11 -1.76
N SER A 415 -6.83 -10.22 -0.92
CA SER A 415 -6.95 -10.35 0.53
C SER A 415 -8.40 -10.37 1.00
N ALA A 416 -9.29 -9.60 0.38
CA ALA A 416 -10.70 -9.53 0.73
C ALA A 416 -11.45 -10.82 0.35
N PHE A 417 -11.11 -11.39 -0.80
CA PHE A 417 -11.61 -12.69 -1.23
C PHE A 417 -11.23 -13.81 -0.24
N GLU A 418 -9.95 -13.86 0.15
CA GLU A 418 -9.45 -14.85 1.11
C GLU A 418 -10.03 -14.64 2.52
N GLY A 419 -10.14 -13.38 2.96
CA GLY A 419 -10.76 -13.02 4.23
C GLY A 419 -12.23 -13.41 4.30
N ARG A 420 -12.99 -13.16 3.22
CA ARG A 420 -14.38 -13.62 3.08
C ARG A 420 -14.47 -15.14 3.13
N SER A 421 -13.62 -15.84 2.39
CA SER A 421 -13.60 -17.31 2.35
C SER A 421 -13.36 -17.91 3.73
N HIS A 422 -12.42 -17.34 4.49
CA HIS A 422 -12.16 -17.75 5.87
C HIS A 422 -13.35 -17.47 6.79
N PHE A 423 -13.92 -16.27 6.70
CA PHE A 423 -15.07 -15.89 7.49
C PHE A 423 -16.29 -16.80 7.21
N GLU A 424 -16.61 -17.08 5.94
CA GLU A 424 -17.70 -17.99 5.55
C GLU A 424 -17.45 -19.41 6.05
N HIS A 425 -16.21 -19.92 5.94
CA HIS A 425 -15.84 -21.23 6.46
C HIS A 425 -16.00 -21.31 7.98
N ARG A 426 -15.62 -20.25 8.69
CA ARG A 426 -15.72 -20.16 10.16
C ARG A 426 -17.17 -20.12 10.65
N MET A 427 -18.02 -19.36 9.97
CA MET A 427 -19.43 -19.14 10.37
C MET A 427 -20.38 -20.26 9.94
N ARG A 428 -20.06 -21.00 8.87
CA ARG A 428 -20.93 -22.07 8.34
C ARG A 428 -20.58 -23.48 8.86
N ARG A 429 -19.67 -23.60 9.82
CA ARG A 429 -19.35 -24.87 10.49
C ARG A 429 -20.45 -25.29 11.47
N GLU A 430 -20.71 -26.61 11.55
CA GLU A 430 -21.64 -27.19 12.54
C GLU A 430 -21.24 -26.88 13.99
N GLN A 431 -19.94 -26.70 14.24
CA GLN A 431 -19.40 -26.13 15.48
C GLN A 431 -18.64 -24.84 15.15
N PRO A 432 -19.09 -23.66 15.63
CA PRO A 432 -18.37 -22.41 15.40
C PRO A 432 -16.98 -22.48 16.02
N ALA A 433 -15.97 -22.01 15.29
CA ALA A 433 -14.61 -21.91 15.82
C ALA A 433 -14.58 -20.88 16.97
N THR A 434 -13.67 -21.08 17.93
CA THR A 434 -13.51 -20.16 19.07
C THR A 434 -13.22 -18.73 18.57
N PRO A 435 -14.02 -17.71 18.98
CA PRO A 435 -13.74 -16.28 18.79
C PRO A 435 -12.30 -15.92 19.17
N TRP A 436 -11.68 -15.05 18.39
CA TRP A 436 -10.42 -14.42 18.77
C TRP A 436 -10.70 -13.50 19.97
N LEU A 437 -9.69 -13.21 20.77
CA LEU A 437 -9.87 -12.44 22.00
C LEU A 437 -10.49 -11.05 21.72
N ASP A 438 -10.20 -10.52 20.54
CA ASP A 438 -10.63 -9.23 20.01
C ASP A 438 -11.67 -9.32 18.90
N ASP A 439 -12.13 -10.51 18.49
CA ASP A 439 -13.20 -10.64 17.48
C ASP A 439 -14.40 -9.77 17.87
N ALA A 440 -14.77 -8.84 17.00
CA ALA A 440 -16.00 -8.09 17.15
C ALA A 440 -17.19 -9.07 17.26
N VAL A 441 -18.09 -8.82 18.21
CA VAL A 441 -19.37 -9.54 18.27
C VAL A 441 -20.14 -9.16 17.00
N VAL A 442 -20.19 -10.07 16.02
CA VAL A 442 -21.00 -9.88 14.81
C VAL A 442 -22.47 -9.79 15.27
N PRO A 443 -23.12 -8.60 15.23
CA PRO A 443 -24.39 -8.40 15.89
C PRO A 443 -25.54 -9.20 15.24
N ALA A 444 -25.36 -9.62 13.99
CA ALA A 444 -26.38 -10.25 13.16
C ALA A 444 -25.73 -11.17 12.10
N PRO A 445 -25.63 -12.49 12.32
CA PRO A 445 -25.14 -13.47 11.32
C PRO A 445 -25.94 -13.44 10.00
N ASP A 446 -27.17 -12.94 10.05
CA ASP A 446 -28.10 -12.67 8.96
C ASP A 446 -27.62 -11.59 7.98
N ILE A 447 -26.66 -10.75 8.36
CA ILE A 447 -25.97 -9.80 7.45
C ILE A 447 -25.24 -10.51 6.30
N LEU A 448 -24.96 -11.81 6.44
CA LEU A 448 -24.31 -12.65 5.42
C LEU A 448 -25.29 -13.13 4.35
N ASN A 449 -26.57 -13.18 4.71
CA ASN A 449 -27.65 -13.54 3.79
C ASN A 449 -28.17 -12.30 3.07
N ASN A 450 -28.07 -11.13 3.70
CA ASN A 450 -28.41 -9.81 3.16
C ASN A 450 -27.30 -8.81 3.53
N PRO A 451 -26.21 -8.68 2.73
CA PRO A 451 -25.21 -7.64 2.97
C PRO A 451 -25.92 -6.28 2.98
N PRO A 452 -25.48 -5.32 3.83
CA PRO A 452 -26.15 -4.03 3.91
C PRO A 452 -26.12 -3.40 2.53
N THR A 453 -27.30 -3.25 1.94
CA THR A 453 -27.49 -2.37 0.80
C THR A 453 -27.35 -0.96 1.34
N ALA A 454 -26.30 -0.24 0.93
CA ALA A 454 -26.19 1.20 1.15
C ALA A 454 -27.47 1.84 0.61
N GLY A 455 -28.33 2.29 1.52
CA GLY A 455 -29.74 2.54 1.24
C GLY A 455 -30.59 2.51 2.51
N GLY A 456 -30.11 3.17 3.56
CA GLY A 456 -30.83 3.31 4.82
C GLY A 456 -30.38 4.58 5.51
N ARG A 457 -30.96 5.71 5.11
CA ARG A 457 -30.71 7.02 5.73
C ARG A 457 -31.00 6.99 7.22
N THR A 458 -29.96 6.92 8.06
CA THR A 458 -29.98 7.44 9.43
C THR A 458 -28.58 7.84 9.90
N GLY A 459 -28.33 9.16 9.99
CA GLY A 459 -27.42 9.79 10.95
C GLY A 459 -25.97 10.02 10.50
N ASP A 460 -25.56 11.29 10.66
CA ASP A 460 -24.22 11.89 10.55
C ASP A 460 -23.01 10.93 10.47
N ASP A 461 -22.17 11.17 9.44
CA ASP A 461 -20.93 10.48 9.06
C ASP A 461 -21.04 9.32 8.05
N ASP A 462 -22.04 9.36 7.16
CA ASP A 462 -22.18 8.39 6.08
C ASP A 462 -21.40 8.84 4.83
N VAL A 463 -20.22 8.24 4.59
CA VAL A 463 -19.56 8.30 3.28
C VAL A 463 -20.35 7.40 2.34
N SER A 464 -21.35 7.96 1.65
CA SER A 464 -22.08 7.23 0.62
C SER A 464 -21.16 6.99 -0.57
N ILE A 465 -20.55 5.80 -0.63
CA ILE A 465 -19.79 5.37 -1.80
C ILE A 465 -20.79 5.12 -2.92
N TYR A 466 -20.77 5.97 -3.95
CA TYR A 466 -21.51 5.71 -5.18
C TYR A 466 -21.00 4.42 -5.82
N LEU A 467 -21.83 3.37 -5.75
CA LEU A 467 -21.59 2.06 -6.36
C LEU A 467 -22.86 1.61 -7.09
N PRO A 468 -23.03 2.04 -8.35
CA PRO A 468 -24.28 1.88 -9.08
C PRO A 468 -24.60 0.41 -9.31
N SER A 469 -25.89 0.05 -9.24
CA SER A 469 -26.33 -1.34 -9.36
C SER A 469 -26.04 -1.92 -10.75
N SER A 470 -26.21 -1.12 -11.82
CA SER A 470 -25.86 -1.45 -13.21
C SER A 470 -24.51 -2.13 -13.34
N VAL A 471 -23.46 -1.51 -12.82
CA VAL A 471 -22.08 -1.90 -13.12
C VAL A 471 -21.58 -3.06 -12.27
N ARG A 472 -22.28 -3.42 -11.18
CA ARG A 472 -21.85 -4.51 -10.27
C ARG A 472 -21.75 -5.87 -10.96
N LYS A 473 -22.51 -6.08 -12.03
CA LYS A 473 -22.56 -7.34 -12.79
C LYS A 473 -22.40 -7.12 -14.29
N PHE A 474 -21.99 -5.93 -14.70
CA PHE A 474 -21.82 -5.62 -16.11
C PHE A 474 -20.62 -6.39 -16.67
N GLU A 475 -20.85 -7.14 -17.74
CA GLU A 475 -19.81 -7.76 -18.55
C GLU A 475 -20.03 -7.33 -20.01
N PRO A 476 -19.06 -6.67 -20.65
CA PRO A 476 -19.24 -6.17 -22.01
C PRO A 476 -19.40 -7.34 -23.00
N LYS A 477 -20.52 -7.38 -23.72
CA LYS A 477 -20.81 -8.43 -24.72
C LYS A 477 -20.21 -8.17 -26.09
N HIS A 478 -19.84 -6.92 -26.36
CA HIS A 478 -19.18 -6.52 -27.60
C HIS A 478 -17.91 -5.74 -27.27
N LEU A 479 -16.76 -6.26 -27.69
CA LEU A 479 -15.47 -5.61 -27.51
C LEU A 479 -14.71 -5.63 -28.84
N THR A 480 -14.31 -4.45 -29.28
CA THR A 480 -13.44 -4.23 -30.44
C THR A 480 -12.21 -3.41 -30.01
N PHE A 481 -11.31 -3.08 -30.93
CA PHE A 481 -10.28 -2.09 -30.63
C PHE A 481 -10.88 -0.69 -30.82
N SER A 482 -11.00 0.07 -29.74
CA SER A 482 -11.44 1.47 -29.77
C SER A 482 -10.90 2.22 -28.56
N THR A 483 -10.67 3.53 -28.72
CA THR A 483 -10.32 4.47 -27.64
C THR A 483 -11.49 4.68 -26.66
N TRP A 484 -12.71 4.28 -27.04
CA TRP A 484 -13.90 4.28 -26.18
C TRP A 484 -13.86 3.23 -25.05
N ALA A 485 -12.93 2.27 -25.10
CA ALA A 485 -12.87 1.16 -24.14
C ALA A 485 -12.75 1.62 -22.68
N ASP A 486 -12.22 2.82 -22.46
CA ASP A 486 -12.03 3.44 -21.15
C ASP A 486 -13.33 4.02 -20.54
N HIS A 487 -14.43 4.03 -21.30
CA HIS A 487 -15.71 4.64 -20.93
C HIS A 487 -16.89 3.66 -20.91
N ILE A 488 -16.68 2.36 -21.17
CA ILE A 488 -17.78 1.38 -21.33
C ILE A 488 -18.65 1.25 -20.07
N GLN A 489 -18.08 1.28 -18.87
CA GLN A 489 -18.85 1.17 -17.62
C GLN A 489 -19.69 2.41 -17.39
N PHE A 490 -19.11 3.59 -17.66
CA PHE A 490 -19.84 4.85 -17.59
C PHE A 490 -20.98 4.89 -18.61
N GLY A 491 -20.72 4.50 -19.87
CA GLY A 491 -21.74 4.47 -20.91
C GLY A 491 -22.90 3.52 -20.60
N TYR A 492 -22.60 2.34 -20.07
CA TYR A 492 -23.63 1.38 -19.64
C TYR A 492 -24.50 1.96 -18.52
N ASP A 493 -23.87 2.56 -17.51
CA ASP A 493 -24.55 3.11 -16.35
C ASP A 493 -25.34 4.39 -16.67
N LEU A 494 -24.79 5.25 -17.53
CA LEU A 494 -25.46 6.46 -17.99
C LEU A 494 -26.79 6.14 -18.67
N VAL A 495 -26.86 5.08 -19.48
CA VAL A 495 -28.12 4.65 -20.10
C VAL A 495 -29.11 4.13 -19.05
N GLU A 496 -28.65 3.43 -18.00
CA GLU A 496 -29.53 3.05 -16.88
C GLU A 496 -30.05 4.29 -16.13
N ALA A 497 -29.22 5.30 -15.93
CA ALA A 497 -29.57 6.53 -15.21
C ALA A 497 -30.52 7.43 -16.02
N ILE A 498 -30.32 7.53 -17.34
CA ILE A 498 -31.17 8.33 -18.22
C ILE A 498 -32.47 7.62 -18.54
N ARG A 499 -32.44 6.29 -18.72
CA ARG A 499 -33.54 5.47 -19.26
C ARG A 499 -34.16 6.07 -20.55
N PRO A 500 -33.36 6.27 -21.61
CA PRO A 500 -33.78 7.05 -22.78
C PRO A 500 -34.90 6.36 -23.56
N GLU A 501 -35.90 7.12 -24.01
CA GLU A 501 -36.89 6.63 -24.99
C GLU A 501 -36.28 6.64 -26.40
N LEU A 502 -35.40 7.61 -26.68
CA LEU A 502 -34.70 7.73 -27.94
C LEU A 502 -33.21 8.05 -27.73
N LEU A 503 -32.35 7.14 -28.20
CA LEU A 503 -30.90 7.26 -28.20
C LEU A 503 -30.37 7.30 -29.63
N VAL A 504 -29.50 8.26 -29.92
CA VAL A 504 -28.84 8.37 -31.23
C VAL A 504 -27.34 8.47 -31.07
N GLU A 505 -26.59 7.72 -31.87
CA GLU A 505 -25.14 7.83 -32.00
C GLU A 505 -24.74 8.23 -33.42
N LEU A 506 -23.81 9.18 -33.53
CA LEU A 506 -23.17 9.62 -34.76
C LEU A 506 -21.71 9.12 -34.75
N GLY A 507 -21.31 8.34 -35.76
CA GLY A 507 -19.94 7.83 -35.88
C GLY A 507 -19.71 6.47 -35.19
N THR A 508 -20.58 5.50 -35.47
CA THR A 508 -20.60 4.20 -34.77
C THR A 508 -19.41 3.30 -35.06
N GLN A 509 -18.77 3.41 -36.23
CA GLN A 509 -17.58 2.64 -36.58
C GLN A 509 -17.77 1.13 -36.36
N ALA A 510 -17.01 0.50 -35.44
CA ALA A 510 -17.12 -0.91 -35.07
C ALA A 510 -18.10 -1.19 -33.90
N GLY A 511 -18.79 -0.16 -33.40
CA GLY A 511 -19.96 -0.27 -32.51
C GLY A 511 -19.67 -0.43 -31.01
N MET A 512 -18.49 -0.06 -30.51
CA MET A 512 -18.17 -0.25 -29.09
C MET A 512 -19.10 0.52 -28.15
N SER A 513 -19.21 1.84 -28.35
CA SER A 513 -20.11 2.72 -27.59
C SER A 513 -21.57 2.33 -27.82
N TYR A 514 -21.99 2.27 -29.08
CA TYR A 514 -23.38 1.96 -29.46
C TYR A 514 -23.90 0.67 -28.82
N PHE A 515 -23.15 -0.43 -28.97
CA PHE A 515 -23.60 -1.71 -28.43
C PHE A 515 -23.47 -1.79 -26.91
N THR A 516 -22.62 -0.98 -26.28
CA THR A 516 -22.65 -0.80 -24.83
C THR A 516 -23.96 -0.15 -24.39
N PHE A 517 -24.43 0.86 -25.14
CA PHE A 517 -25.72 1.50 -24.89
C PHE A 517 -26.90 0.54 -25.12
N CYS A 518 -26.92 -0.17 -26.25
CA CYS A 518 -27.97 -1.17 -26.54
C CYS A 518 -27.96 -2.32 -25.51
N GLN A 519 -26.79 -2.72 -25.02
CA GLN A 519 -26.68 -3.71 -23.95
C GLN A 519 -27.36 -3.20 -22.68
N SER A 520 -27.12 -1.95 -22.28
CA SER A 520 -27.76 -1.35 -21.11
C SER A 520 -29.27 -1.22 -21.27
N MET A 521 -29.76 -0.80 -22.45
CA MET A 521 -31.19 -0.78 -22.75
C MET A 521 -31.84 -2.14 -22.51
N LYS A 522 -31.22 -3.21 -23.03
CA LYS A 522 -31.73 -4.58 -22.97
C LYS A 522 -31.63 -5.20 -21.58
N GLU A 523 -30.52 -4.99 -20.87
CA GLU A 523 -30.25 -5.63 -19.58
C GLU A 523 -30.95 -4.95 -18.40
N ASN A 524 -31.33 -3.67 -18.56
CA ASN A 524 -32.04 -2.89 -17.54
C ASN A 524 -33.52 -2.63 -17.89
N ASP A 525 -34.07 -3.43 -18.82
CA ASP A 525 -35.46 -3.40 -19.29
C ASP A 525 -35.94 -1.97 -19.60
N ILE A 526 -35.18 -1.23 -20.42
CA ILE A 526 -35.54 0.13 -20.85
C ILE A 526 -36.28 0.03 -22.19
N GLU A 527 -37.53 0.49 -22.20
CA GLU A 527 -38.32 0.62 -23.42
C GLU A 527 -37.91 1.89 -24.17
N GLY A 528 -37.32 1.73 -25.35
CA GLY A 528 -36.88 2.86 -26.19
C GLY A 528 -36.26 2.38 -27.49
N LEU A 529 -35.85 3.33 -28.34
CA LEU A 529 -35.24 3.07 -29.64
C LEU A 529 -33.80 3.58 -29.67
N CYS A 530 -32.92 2.82 -30.33
CA CYS A 530 -31.54 3.21 -30.58
C CYS A 530 -31.31 3.36 -32.09
N TYR A 531 -30.62 4.42 -32.49
CA TYR A 531 -30.19 4.65 -33.86
C TYR A 531 -28.68 4.90 -33.92
N ALA A 532 -27.99 4.11 -34.73
CA ALA A 532 -26.59 4.36 -35.11
C ALA A 532 -26.55 4.95 -36.51
N VAL A 533 -25.95 6.12 -36.66
CA VAL A 533 -25.77 6.81 -37.93
C VAL A 533 -24.28 6.82 -38.29
N ASP A 534 -23.94 6.24 -39.43
CA ASP A 534 -22.59 6.22 -39.98
C ASP A 534 -22.70 5.89 -41.49
N THR A 535 -21.68 6.21 -42.28
CA THR A 535 -21.61 5.75 -43.68
C THR A 535 -21.04 4.33 -43.79
N TRP A 536 -20.23 3.93 -42.79
CA TRP A 536 -19.36 2.75 -42.81
C TRP A 536 -18.44 2.67 -44.04
N GLU A 537 -18.15 3.81 -44.69
CA GLU A 537 -17.18 3.90 -45.81
C GLU A 537 -15.76 4.24 -45.32
N GLY A 538 -15.65 4.69 -44.06
CA GLY A 538 -14.40 5.16 -43.45
C GLY A 538 -14.09 6.62 -43.80
N GLU A 539 -13.23 7.27 -43.01
CA GLU A 539 -12.92 8.70 -43.14
C GLU A 539 -11.42 8.99 -42.96
N GLU A 540 -11.00 10.25 -43.09
CA GLU A 540 -9.59 10.65 -43.10
C GLU A 540 -8.83 10.25 -41.82
N HIS A 541 -9.50 10.23 -40.66
CA HIS A 541 -8.89 9.88 -39.39
C HIS A 541 -8.87 8.37 -39.11
N THR A 542 -9.83 7.62 -39.64
CA THR A 542 -10.01 6.19 -39.38
C THR A 542 -9.53 5.28 -40.52
N GLY A 543 -9.32 5.82 -41.73
CA GLY A 543 -8.99 5.10 -42.96
C GLY A 543 -10.23 4.55 -43.68
N LYS A 544 -10.10 4.21 -44.97
CA LYS A 544 -11.19 3.57 -45.73
C LYS A 544 -11.48 2.19 -45.18
N TYR A 545 -12.75 1.88 -44.93
CA TYR A 545 -13.18 0.52 -44.60
C TYR A 545 -13.44 -0.29 -45.87
N ASP A 546 -13.23 -1.60 -45.80
CA ASP A 546 -13.94 -2.52 -46.69
C ASP A 546 -15.32 -2.85 -46.06
N ASP A 547 -16.23 -3.46 -46.83
CA ASP A 547 -17.59 -3.79 -46.36
C ASP A 547 -17.63 -4.70 -45.12
N SER A 548 -16.47 -5.23 -44.67
CA SER A 548 -16.37 -6.11 -43.49
C SER A 548 -16.79 -5.42 -42.19
N THR A 549 -16.54 -4.11 -42.04
CA THR A 549 -16.94 -3.37 -40.83
C THR A 549 -18.47 -3.24 -40.76
N TRP A 550 -19.09 -2.91 -41.89
CA TRP A 550 -20.55 -2.88 -42.01
C TRP A 550 -21.17 -4.25 -41.73
N GLU A 551 -20.63 -5.32 -42.32
CA GLU A 551 -21.13 -6.67 -42.10
C GLU A 551 -21.04 -7.08 -40.62
N LEU A 552 -19.91 -6.79 -39.96
CA LEU A 552 -19.70 -7.07 -38.54
C LEU A 552 -20.74 -6.37 -37.66
N VAL A 553 -20.95 -5.07 -37.85
CA VAL A 553 -21.90 -4.27 -37.07
C VAL A 553 -23.34 -4.66 -37.37
N SER A 554 -23.70 -4.81 -38.64
CA SER A 554 -25.05 -5.23 -39.06
C SER A 554 -25.42 -6.61 -38.53
N ASN A 555 -24.51 -7.58 -38.59
CA ASN A 555 -24.75 -8.93 -38.08
C ASN A 555 -24.88 -8.90 -36.55
N HIS A 556 -23.97 -8.25 -35.84
CA HIS A 556 -24.05 -8.14 -34.39
C HIS A 556 -25.35 -7.47 -33.94
N ASN A 557 -25.75 -6.37 -34.59
CA ASN A 557 -27.00 -5.66 -34.28
C ASN A 557 -28.22 -6.56 -34.44
N ARG A 558 -28.32 -7.27 -35.56
CA ARG A 558 -29.45 -8.15 -35.88
C ARG A 558 -29.55 -9.33 -34.91
N GLU A 559 -28.42 -9.90 -34.53
CA GLU A 559 -28.36 -11.06 -33.64
C GLU A 559 -28.68 -10.68 -32.18
N ASN A 560 -28.20 -9.54 -31.71
CA ASN A 560 -28.19 -9.21 -30.29
C ASN A 560 -29.28 -8.22 -29.87
N TYR A 561 -29.65 -7.27 -30.74
CA TYR A 561 -30.55 -6.16 -30.43
C TYR A 561 -31.72 -6.00 -31.43
N PRO A 562 -32.41 -7.09 -31.82
CA PRO A 562 -33.52 -6.99 -32.76
C PRO A 562 -34.71 -6.25 -32.14
N GLY A 563 -35.39 -5.44 -32.97
CA GLY A 563 -36.68 -4.83 -32.62
C GLY A 563 -36.61 -3.44 -32.00
N PHE A 564 -35.43 -2.96 -31.61
CA PHE A 564 -35.28 -1.61 -31.05
C PHE A 564 -34.02 -0.86 -31.49
N SER A 565 -33.03 -1.55 -32.07
CA SER A 565 -31.80 -0.94 -32.56
C SER A 565 -31.73 -0.92 -34.09
N TYR A 566 -31.52 0.26 -34.67
CA TYR A 566 -31.54 0.50 -36.11
C TYR A 566 -30.24 1.17 -36.60
N LEU A 567 -29.70 0.66 -37.72
CA LEU A 567 -28.51 1.22 -38.36
C LEU A 567 -28.91 2.05 -39.57
N MET A 568 -28.50 3.32 -39.61
CA MET A 568 -28.76 4.27 -40.69
C MET A 568 -27.48 4.51 -41.48
N ARG A 569 -27.30 3.78 -42.60
CA ARG A 569 -26.13 3.88 -43.50
C ARG A 569 -26.20 5.13 -44.39
N MET A 570 -25.90 6.30 -43.84
CA MET A 570 -25.99 7.62 -44.50
C MET A 570 -25.17 8.69 -43.75
N PHE A 571 -25.06 9.89 -44.33
CA PHE A 571 -24.45 11.04 -43.67
C PHE A 571 -25.36 11.61 -42.56
N PHE A 572 -24.75 12.27 -41.56
CA PHE A 572 -25.47 12.84 -40.43
C PHE A 572 -26.46 13.93 -40.86
N GLU A 573 -26.08 14.73 -41.87
CA GLU A 573 -26.88 15.79 -42.48
C GLU A 573 -28.16 15.26 -43.15
N ASP A 574 -28.14 14.03 -43.66
CA ASP A 574 -29.32 13.37 -44.22
C ASP A 574 -30.18 12.74 -43.11
N ALA A 575 -29.52 12.13 -42.12
CA ALA A 575 -30.19 11.43 -41.02
C ALA A 575 -31.00 12.38 -40.13
N VAL A 576 -30.54 13.62 -39.90
CA VAL A 576 -31.17 14.59 -38.99
C VAL A 576 -32.64 14.88 -39.35
N ALA A 577 -33.01 14.77 -40.64
CA ALA A 577 -34.39 14.97 -41.10
C ALA A 577 -35.37 13.89 -40.64
N HIS A 578 -34.87 12.75 -40.16
CA HIS A 578 -35.67 11.65 -39.64
C HIS A 578 -36.01 11.78 -38.15
N PHE A 579 -35.47 12.81 -37.47
CA PHE A 579 -35.68 13.04 -36.05
C PHE A 579 -36.45 14.35 -35.81
N GLU A 580 -37.46 14.30 -34.93
CA GLU A 580 -38.22 15.48 -34.55
C GLU A 580 -37.39 16.38 -33.60
N ASP A 581 -37.67 17.68 -33.61
CA ASP A 581 -37.05 18.60 -32.65
C ASP A 581 -37.43 18.21 -31.23
N ASN A 582 -36.50 18.33 -30.28
CA ASN A 582 -36.68 17.97 -28.88
C ASN A 582 -37.24 16.55 -28.68
N SER A 583 -36.71 15.56 -29.40
CA SER A 583 -37.12 14.15 -29.30
C SER A 583 -36.05 13.21 -28.74
N ILE A 584 -34.76 13.54 -28.88
CA ILE A 584 -33.64 12.68 -28.49
C ILE A 584 -33.31 12.89 -27.01
N ASP A 585 -33.27 11.81 -26.22
CA ASP A 585 -32.93 11.84 -24.79
C ASP A 585 -31.41 11.75 -24.56
N LEU A 586 -30.72 10.94 -25.37
CA LEU A 586 -29.27 10.78 -25.35
C LEU A 586 -28.70 10.82 -26.77
N LEU A 587 -27.85 11.82 -27.04
CA LEU A 587 -27.08 11.94 -28.28
C LEU A 587 -25.61 11.66 -28.00
N HIS A 588 -24.96 10.82 -28.80
CA HIS A 588 -23.51 10.63 -28.78
C HIS A 588 -22.89 11.09 -30.09
N ILE A 589 -21.91 12.01 -30.00
CA ILE A 589 -21.17 12.55 -31.14
C ILE A 589 -19.73 12.01 -31.09
N ASP A 590 -19.42 11.10 -32.02
CA ASP A 590 -18.11 10.44 -32.19
C ASP A 590 -17.77 10.27 -33.69
N GLY A 591 -18.06 11.31 -34.49
CA GLY A 591 -17.81 11.38 -35.93
C GLY A 591 -16.41 11.91 -36.27
N LEU A 592 -16.31 12.71 -37.33
CA LEU A 592 -15.02 13.26 -37.76
C LEU A 592 -14.43 14.22 -36.71
N HIS A 593 -13.21 13.92 -36.24
CA HIS A 593 -12.62 14.57 -35.06
C HIS A 593 -12.03 15.97 -35.30
N THR A 594 -12.32 16.62 -36.44
CA THR A 594 -11.88 18.01 -36.70
C THR A 594 -12.75 19.02 -35.93
N TYR A 595 -12.26 20.23 -35.71
CA TYR A 595 -13.01 21.26 -34.99
C TYR A 595 -14.28 21.65 -35.75
N GLU A 596 -14.16 21.81 -37.07
CA GLU A 596 -15.25 22.23 -37.94
C GLU A 596 -16.36 21.18 -38.01
N ALA A 597 -16.00 19.89 -38.07
CA ALA A 597 -16.97 18.80 -38.15
C ALA A 597 -17.77 18.64 -36.85
N VAL A 598 -17.11 18.53 -35.69
CA VAL A 598 -17.84 18.37 -34.41
C VAL A 598 -18.73 19.57 -34.11
N LYS A 599 -18.31 20.78 -34.51
CA LYS A 599 -19.11 21.99 -34.37
C LYS A 599 -20.35 21.94 -35.25
N ALA A 600 -20.20 21.56 -36.52
CA ALA A 600 -21.32 21.40 -37.44
C ALA A 600 -22.30 20.33 -36.96
N ASP A 601 -21.80 19.20 -36.46
CA ASP A 601 -22.60 18.12 -35.90
C ASP A 601 -23.40 18.61 -34.69
N PHE A 602 -22.75 19.30 -33.74
CA PHE A 602 -23.43 19.87 -32.60
C PHE A 602 -24.50 20.88 -33.01
N GLU A 603 -24.17 21.88 -33.82
CA GLU A 603 -25.11 22.94 -34.23
C GLU A 603 -26.32 22.36 -34.98
N THR A 604 -26.12 21.30 -35.76
CA THR A 604 -27.17 20.63 -36.53
C THR A 604 -28.09 19.77 -35.65
N TRP A 605 -27.52 19.05 -34.68
CA TRP A 605 -28.26 18.07 -33.88
C TRP A 605 -28.78 18.60 -32.54
N TYR A 606 -28.26 19.72 -32.03
CA TYR A 606 -28.63 20.27 -30.72
C TYR A 606 -30.14 20.52 -30.56
N GLU A 607 -30.82 20.99 -31.61
CA GLU A 607 -32.27 21.22 -31.58
C GLU A 607 -33.10 19.92 -31.54
N LYS A 608 -32.51 18.79 -31.96
CA LYS A 608 -33.16 17.47 -31.88
C LYS A 608 -33.15 16.90 -30.47
N VAL A 609 -32.23 17.33 -29.61
CA VAL A 609 -32.11 16.87 -28.22
C VAL A 609 -33.18 17.51 -27.35
N LYS A 610 -33.87 16.72 -26.52
CA LYS A 610 -34.87 17.19 -25.56
C LYS A 610 -34.26 18.19 -24.56
N PRO A 611 -35.00 19.21 -24.08
CA PRO A 611 -34.60 19.94 -22.88
C PRO A 611 -34.36 18.95 -21.74
N GLY A 612 -33.21 19.04 -21.08
CA GLY A 612 -32.77 18.10 -20.05
C GLY A 612 -32.05 16.86 -20.58
N GLY A 613 -32.07 16.62 -21.89
CA GLY A 613 -31.36 15.53 -22.56
C GLY A 613 -29.84 15.68 -22.48
N VAL A 614 -29.13 14.58 -22.73
CA VAL A 614 -27.68 14.49 -22.59
C VAL A 614 -27.01 14.38 -23.96
N ILE A 615 -25.89 15.09 -24.13
CA ILE A 615 -25.03 15.00 -25.31
C ILE A 615 -23.63 14.57 -24.86
N LEU A 616 -23.13 13.50 -25.47
CA LEU A 616 -21.79 12.98 -25.26
C LEU A 616 -20.86 13.42 -26.39
N PHE A 617 -19.63 13.82 -26.03
CA PHE A 617 -18.55 14.15 -26.96
C PHE A 617 -17.33 13.32 -26.65
N HIS A 618 -16.89 12.50 -27.59
CA HIS A 618 -15.64 11.78 -27.44
C HIS A 618 -14.43 12.68 -27.77
N ASP A 619 -13.22 12.22 -27.44
CA ASP A 619 -11.95 12.84 -27.85
C ASP A 619 -11.68 14.28 -27.37
N ILE A 620 -12.37 14.74 -26.33
CA ILE A 620 -12.21 16.09 -25.77
C ILE A 620 -10.80 16.35 -25.16
N LYS A 621 -10.00 15.29 -24.92
CA LYS A 621 -8.61 15.37 -24.45
C LYS A 621 -7.60 14.87 -25.51
N ALA A 622 -8.04 14.43 -26.69
CA ALA A 622 -7.14 14.06 -27.77
C ALA A 622 -6.40 15.31 -28.31
N ARG A 623 -5.08 15.19 -28.50
CA ARG A 623 -4.20 16.26 -29.03
C ARG A 623 -3.27 15.72 -30.14
N ILE A 624 -3.82 14.86 -30.99
CA ILE A 624 -3.09 14.18 -32.06
C ILE A 624 -3.54 14.70 -33.43
N LYS A 625 -2.59 14.83 -34.37
CA LYS A 625 -2.87 15.34 -35.73
C LYS A 625 -3.63 16.68 -35.70
N ASP A 626 -4.69 16.77 -36.47
CA ASP A 626 -5.63 17.88 -36.64
C ASP A 626 -6.90 17.74 -35.77
N PHE A 627 -6.88 16.86 -34.76
CA PHE A 627 -8.02 16.69 -33.84
C PHE A 627 -8.37 18.03 -33.18
N GLY A 628 -9.63 18.41 -33.29
CA GLY A 628 -10.17 19.70 -32.88
C GLY A 628 -11.32 19.63 -31.88
N VAL A 629 -11.79 18.42 -31.52
CA VAL A 629 -12.92 18.24 -30.58
C VAL A 629 -12.69 18.94 -29.25
N TRP A 630 -11.46 18.87 -28.75
CA TRP A 630 -11.08 19.56 -27.53
C TRP A 630 -11.20 21.09 -27.58
N ARG A 631 -10.98 21.71 -28.75
CA ARG A 631 -11.11 23.16 -28.90
C ARG A 631 -12.57 23.55 -28.80
N PHE A 632 -13.43 22.77 -29.47
CA PHE A 632 -14.86 22.97 -29.42
C PHE A 632 -15.41 22.72 -28.01
N TRP A 633 -14.95 21.68 -27.32
CA TRP A 633 -15.29 21.43 -25.93
C TRP A 633 -14.91 22.59 -25.01
N ASP A 634 -13.68 23.11 -25.12
CA ASP A 634 -13.21 24.25 -24.32
C ASP A 634 -14.06 25.52 -24.59
N GLU A 635 -14.66 25.67 -25.77
CA GLU A 635 -15.59 26.77 -26.10
C GLU A 635 -16.94 26.62 -25.39
N ILE A 636 -17.49 25.40 -25.28
CA ILE A 636 -18.85 25.17 -24.76
C ILE A 636 -18.92 24.82 -23.26
N GLU A 637 -17.82 24.40 -22.62
CA GLU A 637 -17.78 24.00 -21.19
C GLU A 637 -18.29 25.10 -20.24
N GLY A 638 -18.14 26.37 -20.63
CA GLY A 638 -18.61 27.53 -19.86
C GLY A 638 -20.05 27.99 -20.15
N GLU A 639 -20.67 27.47 -21.21
CA GLU A 639 -22.01 27.89 -21.66
C GLU A 639 -23.12 26.95 -21.18
N TYR A 640 -22.78 25.69 -20.88
CA TYR A 640 -23.72 24.64 -20.54
C TYR A 640 -23.35 23.91 -19.24
N PRO A 641 -24.31 23.26 -18.55
CA PRO A 641 -24.00 22.30 -17.51
C PRO A 641 -23.23 21.11 -18.09
N THR A 642 -22.01 20.88 -17.58
CA THR A 642 -21.13 19.83 -18.10
C THR A 642 -20.49 19.00 -16.98
N PHE A 643 -20.15 17.77 -17.34
CA PHE A 643 -19.25 16.87 -16.63
C PHE A 643 -18.30 16.24 -17.65
N TYR A 644 -17.11 15.82 -17.25
CA TYR A 644 -16.20 15.18 -18.19
C TYR A 644 -15.14 14.31 -17.51
N PHE A 645 -14.60 13.38 -18.30
CA PHE A 645 -13.48 12.52 -17.98
C PHE A 645 -12.17 13.03 -18.57
N LYS A 646 -11.08 12.78 -17.87
CA LYS A 646 -9.72 13.22 -18.27
C LYS A 646 -8.82 12.07 -18.72
N HIS A 647 -9.20 10.83 -18.42
CA HIS A 647 -8.49 9.62 -18.86
C HIS A 647 -8.93 9.21 -20.28
N GLY A 648 -8.19 8.27 -20.87
CA GLY A 648 -8.39 7.91 -22.28
C GLY A 648 -8.13 9.09 -23.20
N PHE A 649 -8.93 9.21 -24.27
CA PHE A 649 -8.96 10.41 -25.10
C PHE A 649 -9.97 11.45 -24.59
N GLY A 650 -10.56 11.19 -23.42
CA GLY A 650 -11.52 12.06 -22.74
C GLY A 650 -12.93 11.91 -23.27
N LEU A 651 -13.89 12.11 -22.38
CA LEU A 651 -15.33 12.07 -22.69
C LEU A 651 -16.01 13.25 -22.02
N GLY A 652 -16.63 14.12 -22.83
CA GLY A 652 -17.47 15.22 -22.39
C GLY A 652 -18.93 14.81 -22.29
N VAL A 653 -19.62 15.28 -21.25
CA VAL A 653 -21.04 15.05 -20.97
C VAL A 653 -21.68 16.42 -20.79
N LEU A 654 -22.58 16.79 -21.69
CA LEU A 654 -23.33 18.04 -21.66
C LEU A 654 -24.79 17.72 -21.36
N ARG A 655 -25.43 18.49 -20.46
CA ARG A 655 -26.87 18.44 -20.24
C ARG A 655 -27.53 19.66 -20.88
N LYS A 656 -28.42 19.44 -21.85
CA LYS A 656 -29.17 20.52 -22.50
C LYS A 656 -30.04 21.23 -21.44
N PRO A 657 -29.97 22.56 -21.30
CA PRO A 657 -30.77 23.28 -20.30
C PRO A 657 -32.28 23.08 -20.48
N GLY A 658 -33.01 23.11 -19.36
CA GLY A 658 -34.46 22.88 -19.31
C GLY A 658 -34.83 21.42 -19.05
N GLY A 659 -36.10 21.08 -19.24
CA GLY A 659 -36.64 19.73 -19.02
C GLY A 659 -36.99 19.42 -17.57
N GLU A 660 -37.52 18.22 -17.35
CA GLU A 660 -37.75 17.69 -16.00
C GLU A 660 -36.42 17.30 -15.35
N GLU A 661 -36.38 17.37 -14.03
CA GLU A 661 -35.19 16.99 -13.26
C GLU A 661 -35.05 15.47 -13.24
N ASN A 662 -33.93 14.95 -13.76
CA ASN A 662 -33.60 13.53 -13.61
C ASN A 662 -33.04 13.32 -12.19
N THR A 663 -33.78 12.58 -11.37
CA THR A 663 -33.44 12.34 -9.96
C THR A 663 -32.52 11.15 -9.73
N SER A 664 -31.93 10.57 -10.78
CA SER A 664 -30.94 9.51 -10.61
C SER A 664 -29.69 10.05 -9.93
N GLU A 665 -29.10 9.23 -9.06
CA GLU A 665 -27.91 9.60 -8.30
C GLU A 665 -26.74 9.98 -9.22
N LEU A 666 -26.58 9.28 -10.36
CA LEU A 666 -25.55 9.60 -11.35
C LEU A 666 -25.70 11.01 -11.92
N MET A 667 -26.92 11.39 -12.31
CA MET A 667 -27.19 12.71 -12.90
C MET A 667 -26.96 13.83 -11.88
N GLN A 668 -27.38 13.63 -10.63
CA GLN A 668 -27.12 14.56 -9.53
C GLN A 668 -25.62 14.67 -9.25
N LEU A 669 -24.90 13.54 -9.21
CA LEU A 669 -23.45 13.56 -9.01
C LEU A 669 -22.70 14.24 -10.15
N MET A 670 -23.17 14.17 -11.39
CA MET A 670 -22.52 14.85 -12.51
C MET A 670 -22.76 16.35 -12.53
N PHE A 671 -23.99 16.81 -12.25
CA PHE A 671 -24.39 18.20 -12.52
C PHE A 671 -24.67 19.05 -11.29
N ASP A 672 -25.04 18.44 -10.16
CA ASP A 672 -25.55 19.15 -8.97
C ASP A 672 -24.65 18.96 -7.72
N SER A 673 -23.51 18.25 -7.87
CA SER A 673 -22.59 17.94 -6.79
C SER A 673 -21.34 18.84 -6.73
N THR A 674 -20.58 18.72 -5.65
CA THR A 674 -19.33 19.47 -5.48
C THR A 674 -18.22 18.97 -6.42
N PRO A 675 -17.22 19.82 -6.74
CA PRO A 675 -16.05 19.37 -7.51
C PRO A 675 -15.31 18.16 -6.91
N GLY A 676 -15.38 18.00 -5.59
CA GLY A 676 -14.81 16.85 -4.87
C GLY A 676 -15.56 15.55 -5.15
N GLU A 677 -16.89 15.57 -5.10
CA GLU A 677 -17.75 14.41 -5.40
C GLU A 677 -17.64 14.02 -6.89
N GLN A 678 -17.66 15.00 -7.80
CA GLN A 678 -17.40 14.75 -9.21
C GLN A 678 -16.02 14.13 -9.46
N ALA A 679 -14.99 14.52 -8.68
CA ALA A 679 -13.67 13.91 -8.78
C ALA A 679 -13.65 12.46 -8.28
N GLN A 680 -14.43 12.13 -7.25
CA GLN A 680 -14.60 10.75 -6.79
C GLN A 680 -15.36 9.91 -7.82
N LEU A 681 -16.42 10.46 -8.43
CA LEU A 681 -17.16 9.82 -9.52
C LEU A 681 -16.25 9.49 -10.71
N ARG A 682 -15.41 10.45 -11.14
CA ARG A 682 -14.39 10.21 -12.18
C ARG A 682 -13.49 9.04 -11.82
N ARG A 683 -12.92 9.06 -10.62
CA ARG A 683 -12.05 7.98 -10.13
C ARG A 683 -12.78 6.65 -10.15
N PHE A 684 -14.04 6.58 -9.74
CA PHE A 684 -14.79 5.33 -9.75
C PHE A 684 -14.80 4.67 -11.14
N TYR A 685 -15.21 5.40 -12.18
CA TYR A 685 -15.25 4.84 -13.54
C TYR A 685 -13.86 4.61 -14.15
N GLU A 686 -12.85 5.42 -13.80
CA GLU A 686 -11.44 5.15 -14.15
C GLU A 686 -11.00 3.77 -13.61
N HIS A 687 -11.34 3.46 -12.35
CA HIS A 687 -11.04 2.16 -11.75
C HIS A 687 -11.85 1.03 -12.38
N ALA A 688 -13.14 1.26 -12.63
CA ALA A 688 -14.02 0.25 -13.24
C ALA A 688 -13.52 -0.13 -14.65
N ALA A 689 -13.09 0.84 -15.45
CA ALA A 689 -12.47 0.61 -16.75
C ALA A 689 -11.16 -0.18 -16.63
N TYR A 690 -10.29 0.20 -15.70
CA TYR A 690 -9.03 -0.49 -15.46
C TYR A 690 -9.23 -1.95 -15.02
N PHE A 691 -10.22 -2.22 -14.17
CA PHE A 691 -10.58 -3.58 -13.75
C PHE A 691 -10.88 -4.49 -14.93
N HIS A 692 -11.74 -4.06 -15.87
CA HIS A 692 -12.04 -4.86 -17.06
C HIS A 692 -10.85 -4.97 -18.01
N HIS A 693 -10.00 -3.95 -18.11
CA HIS A 693 -8.75 -4.04 -18.87
C HIS A 693 -7.84 -5.17 -18.32
N VAL A 694 -7.67 -5.23 -16.99
CA VAL A 694 -6.86 -6.25 -16.32
C VAL A 694 -7.51 -7.63 -16.45
N LYS A 695 -8.83 -7.74 -16.19
CA LYS A 695 -9.58 -8.99 -16.33
C LYS A 695 -9.43 -9.59 -17.73
N ARG A 696 -9.62 -8.78 -18.78
CA ARG A 696 -9.43 -9.20 -20.18
C ARG A 696 -8.01 -9.71 -20.45
N ARG A 697 -6.99 -9.06 -19.89
CA ARG A 697 -5.60 -9.52 -20.05
C ARG A 697 -5.38 -10.85 -19.34
N SER A 698 -6.01 -11.05 -18.18
CA SER A 698 -6.00 -12.33 -17.46
C SER A 698 -6.69 -13.42 -18.29
N ASP A 699 -7.90 -13.19 -18.78
CA ASP A 699 -8.67 -14.16 -19.56
C ASP A 699 -7.94 -14.56 -20.84
N LYS A 700 -7.38 -13.58 -21.58
CA LYS A 700 -6.58 -13.84 -22.77
C LYS A 700 -5.30 -14.61 -22.46
N ALA A 701 -4.67 -14.35 -21.32
CA ALA A 701 -3.49 -15.08 -20.90
C ALA A 701 -3.83 -16.53 -20.52
N MET A 702 -4.99 -16.78 -19.88
CA MET A 702 -5.51 -18.14 -19.66
C MET A 702 -5.81 -18.87 -20.98
N GLU A 703 -6.48 -18.21 -21.94
CA GLU A 703 -6.75 -18.79 -23.27
C GLU A 703 -5.47 -19.13 -24.04
N MET A 704 -4.41 -18.33 -23.86
CA MET A 704 -3.10 -18.55 -24.46
C MET A 704 -2.22 -19.54 -23.69
N GLY A 705 -2.70 -20.10 -22.57
CA GLY A 705 -1.94 -21.03 -21.71
C GLY A 705 -0.72 -20.41 -21.04
N LEU A 706 -0.76 -19.09 -20.80
CA LEU A 706 0.31 -18.31 -20.15
C LEU A 706 0.15 -18.23 -18.63
N ILE A 707 -1.00 -18.66 -18.09
CA ILE A 707 -1.34 -18.73 -16.65
C ILE A 707 -2.08 -20.04 -16.38
#